data_AF-G0VIQ2-F1
#
_entry.id   AF-G0VIQ2-F1
#
_cell.length_a   1.000
_cell.length_b   1.000
_cell.length_c   1.000
_cell.angle_alpha   90.00
_cell.angle_beta   90.00
_cell.angle_gamma   90.00
#
_symmetry.space_group_name_H-M   'P 1'
#
loop_
_entity.id
_entity.type
_entity.pdbx_description
1 polymer ?
#
loop_
_entity_poly.entity_id
_entity_poly.type
_entity_poly.pdbx_seq_one_letter_code
_entity_poly.pdbx_strand_id
1 'polypeptide(L)'
;MKWITILLLPFLWSKVVLAEDDKDTDPWALIQSKLDQLPPKVDAFHTNITKNTHQDINFYVPIDYSEIEQERLFQQFWDEKITMDQRAVYDQLIESSDVYNNPNATFLLSQLHLYGLYNFPTNATLAFQYLTKFNEQTQFSNHTALFELAVMHSTGLFGAIPQDSSKALLHYQKSANLGNLMAQQVLAYKQYMGLNVPRDFNKALLLYSELSHKLRRDLNEPYNELHWQISFPVIESYQIRLSDFDHGLLGDGLNSMGSSLSRKKAMRPDITSSVLTQMNGGGQIILQFGMAGDTAAFSLGDDLDEDEQQGDGLYGGIDDDRLVDLFYKAWDLYRGTYTQLRNVTRTRELLEKTVREYERDVDEMDNLQRFFYSKSLDLLGHIFMMGETLPGGNPDINTAIIYLERAIKVIEESTVVKSRANIDLALISHYAERNATKALGFYKKMIDTRYNDGVIEYQLSQLAAANPNMNLGDPFTLMQTAYSKRYPPAIYEYAQMTEQGVNSKYNVEESTYLYKTFVEKMEPIMAPHLRNAFSELLLGNVDVALWEYTKAAEQGFESAQVSAAFLLYQKTLKFSETPMTTPERKAMEITYYSRAFKQNNVDAGVIAGDAYYDVGAYEKAIGIYESAALKYSPQAIWNLGYMYEYGLGVQKDYHLAKRYYDQVSEVDQKLFIAAKLSLFKLRLKGILDGTRYGKLSQWVPWNYGIPQGIDLSILHWYRKLSIFVQNIIQFRSINKKIWPISLTNNHTRAPHKITVQRMSAGFRIDGPNSDLFEAFGLTTEDLLTIGFILMMLLISVVLRTVAARRGWNIMINGVPVAGGEQGQNEGDVQGDGQQGPAAPEGFFGGNFDVQIFAI
;
A
#
# COMPACT_ATOMS: atom_id res chain seq x y z
N MET A 1 -60.91 -54.69 -11.20
CA MET A 1 -60.06 -53.51 -11.48
C MET A 1 -60.81 -52.20 -11.73
N LYS A 2 -62.12 -52.16 -12.06
CA LYS A 2 -62.84 -50.87 -12.32
C LYS A 2 -63.29 -50.08 -11.08
N TRP A 3 -63.19 -50.65 -9.88
CA TRP A 3 -63.58 -49.97 -8.62
C TRP A 3 -62.43 -49.21 -7.94
N ILE A 4 -61.17 -49.51 -8.27
CA ILE A 4 -59.99 -48.85 -7.68
C ILE A 4 -59.77 -47.46 -8.31
N THR A 5 -60.16 -47.27 -9.57
CA THR A 5 -60.06 -45.98 -10.28
C THR A 5 -61.03 -44.92 -9.76
N ILE A 6 -62.17 -45.31 -9.20
CA ILE A 6 -63.20 -44.37 -8.72
C ILE A 6 -62.88 -43.85 -7.29
N LEU A 7 -62.14 -44.62 -6.50
CA LEU A 7 -61.68 -44.22 -5.16
C LEU A 7 -60.43 -43.32 -5.18
N LEU A 8 -59.63 -43.35 -6.25
CA LEU A 8 -58.45 -42.49 -6.42
C LEU A 8 -58.78 -41.10 -6.99
N LEU A 9 -59.91 -40.95 -7.66
CA LEU A 9 -60.35 -39.69 -8.27
C LEU A 9 -60.56 -38.54 -7.26
N PRO A 10 -61.21 -38.72 -6.09
CA PRO A 10 -61.32 -37.63 -5.11
C PRO A 10 -59.98 -37.31 -4.41
N PHE A 11 -59.04 -38.26 -4.34
CA PHE A 11 -57.69 -38.03 -3.78
C PHE A 11 -56.76 -37.31 -4.76
N LEU A 12 -56.96 -37.53 -6.06
CA LEU A 12 -56.34 -36.75 -7.13
C LEU A 12 -56.98 -35.37 -7.26
N TRP A 13 -58.30 -35.25 -7.09
CA TRP A 13 -58.98 -33.96 -7.08
C TRP A 13 -58.63 -33.10 -5.86
N SER A 14 -58.46 -33.68 -4.66
CA SER A 14 -58.00 -32.90 -3.50
C SER A 14 -56.57 -32.40 -3.67
N LYS A 15 -55.69 -33.14 -4.35
CA LYS A 15 -54.33 -32.69 -4.67
C LYS A 15 -54.28 -31.67 -5.81
N VAL A 16 -55.21 -31.73 -6.77
CA VAL A 16 -55.31 -30.75 -7.86
C VAL A 16 -55.93 -29.45 -7.36
N VAL A 17 -56.97 -29.51 -6.52
CA VAL A 17 -57.58 -28.32 -5.91
C VAL A 17 -56.64 -27.65 -4.90
N LEU A 18 -55.83 -28.41 -4.14
CA LEU A 18 -54.77 -27.82 -3.30
C LEU A 18 -53.59 -27.25 -4.11
N ALA A 19 -53.39 -27.67 -5.36
CA ALA A 19 -52.33 -27.13 -6.23
C ALA A 19 -52.79 -25.90 -7.05
N GLU A 20 -54.10 -25.65 -7.12
CA GLU A 20 -54.68 -24.47 -7.78
C GLU A 20 -54.81 -23.26 -6.83
N ASP A 21 -54.94 -23.48 -5.52
CA ASP A 21 -54.96 -22.41 -4.50
C ASP A 21 -53.55 -21.82 -4.17
N ASP A 22 -52.47 -22.51 -4.53
CA ASP A 22 -51.07 -22.12 -4.18
C ASP A 22 -50.42 -21.14 -5.19
N LYS A 23 -51.13 -20.79 -6.28
CA LYS A 23 -50.59 -19.91 -7.33
C LYS A 23 -50.77 -18.41 -7.08
N ASP A 24 -51.57 -18.02 -6.08
CA ASP A 24 -51.84 -16.61 -5.74
C ASP A 24 -51.05 -16.11 -4.53
N THR A 25 -50.21 -16.96 -3.92
CA THR A 25 -49.42 -16.61 -2.75
C THR A 25 -47.96 -16.34 -3.12
N ASP A 26 -47.44 -15.19 -2.68
CA ASP A 26 -46.04 -14.81 -2.87
C ASP A 26 -45.08 -15.88 -2.32
N PRO A 27 -44.13 -16.40 -3.11
CA PRO A 27 -43.20 -17.45 -2.69
C PRO A 27 -42.16 -16.99 -1.66
N TRP A 28 -42.14 -15.73 -1.24
CA TRP A 28 -41.15 -15.16 -0.32
C TRP A 28 -40.91 -15.98 0.96
N ALA A 29 -41.96 -16.50 1.61
CA ALA A 29 -41.81 -17.29 2.84
C ALA A 29 -41.06 -18.62 2.57
N LEU A 30 -41.31 -19.24 1.42
CA LEU A 30 -40.60 -20.44 0.98
C LEU A 30 -39.14 -20.13 0.67
N ILE A 31 -38.88 -19.00 0.00
CA ILE A 31 -37.53 -18.54 -0.32
C ILE A 31 -36.72 -18.37 0.96
N GLN A 32 -37.25 -17.69 1.98
CA GLN A 32 -36.56 -17.49 3.26
C GLN A 32 -36.14 -18.82 3.90
N SER A 33 -36.99 -19.84 3.86
CA SER A 33 -36.66 -21.17 4.40
C SER A 33 -35.58 -21.92 3.61
N LYS A 34 -35.44 -21.62 2.31
CA LYS A 34 -34.44 -22.24 1.43
C LYS A 34 -33.11 -21.49 1.42
N LEU A 35 -33.07 -20.20 1.78
CA LEU A 35 -31.83 -19.41 1.81
C LEU A 35 -30.79 -20.00 2.76
N ASP A 36 -31.21 -20.54 3.90
CA ASP A 36 -30.32 -21.18 4.87
C ASP A 36 -29.70 -22.49 4.34
N GLN A 37 -30.29 -23.09 3.31
CA GLN A 37 -29.79 -24.31 2.66
C GLN A 37 -28.76 -24.01 1.57
N LEU A 38 -28.70 -22.77 1.10
CA LEU A 38 -27.71 -22.35 0.13
C LEU A 38 -26.32 -22.22 0.77
N PRO A 39 -25.23 -22.47 0.03
CA PRO A 39 -23.89 -22.30 0.55
C PRO A 39 -23.71 -20.83 0.97
N PRO A 40 -23.39 -20.56 2.26
CA PRO A 40 -23.13 -19.20 2.70
C PRO A 40 -21.88 -18.66 2.01
N LYS A 41 -21.82 -17.33 1.89
CA LYS A 41 -20.62 -16.69 1.34
C LYS A 41 -19.43 -16.99 2.26
N VAL A 42 -18.35 -17.49 1.66
CA VAL A 42 -17.13 -17.85 2.38
C VAL A 42 -16.44 -16.57 2.88
N ASP A 43 -16.02 -16.53 4.15
CA ASP A 43 -15.14 -15.48 4.64
C ASP A 43 -13.67 -15.92 4.51
N ALA A 44 -12.86 -15.14 3.81
CA ALA A 44 -11.43 -15.41 3.61
C ALA A 44 -10.68 -15.56 4.93
N PHE A 45 -11.08 -14.79 5.95
CA PHE A 45 -10.39 -14.80 7.24
C PHE A 45 -10.63 -16.09 8.03
N HIS A 46 -11.80 -16.70 7.92
CA HIS A 46 -12.12 -17.97 8.58
C HIS A 46 -11.45 -19.16 7.87
N THR A 47 -11.37 -19.13 6.55
CA THR A 47 -10.74 -20.22 5.77
C THR A 47 -9.23 -20.26 5.92
N ASN A 48 -8.57 -19.10 6.01
CA ASN A 48 -7.13 -19.00 6.25
C ASN A 48 -6.71 -19.57 7.61
N ILE A 49 -7.59 -19.54 8.62
CA ILE A 49 -7.35 -20.17 9.94
C ILE A 49 -7.32 -21.71 9.84
N THR A 50 -8.00 -22.28 8.84
CA THR A 50 -8.15 -23.74 8.67
C THR A 50 -7.17 -24.39 7.70
N LYS A 51 -6.52 -23.61 6.82
CA LYS A 51 -5.53 -24.12 5.87
C LYS A 51 -4.12 -23.95 6.43
N ASN A 52 -3.60 -25.02 7.04
CA ASN A 52 -2.17 -25.22 7.29
C ASN A 52 -1.41 -25.35 5.96
N THR A 53 -1.27 -24.26 5.21
CA THR A 53 -0.56 -24.28 3.94
C THR A 53 0.69 -23.42 4.05
N HIS A 54 1.85 -24.03 3.90
CA HIS A 54 3.15 -23.38 3.69
C HIS A 54 3.23 -22.56 2.37
N GLN A 55 2.10 -21.99 1.93
CA GLN A 55 1.95 -21.31 0.65
C GLN A 55 1.70 -19.82 0.88
N ASP A 56 2.31 -18.99 0.05
CA ASP A 56 2.11 -17.55 0.08
C ASP A 56 0.62 -17.18 -0.11
N ILE A 57 0.16 -16.22 0.67
CA ILE A 57 -1.19 -15.66 0.53
C ILE A 57 -1.12 -14.56 -0.53
N ASN A 58 -1.80 -14.81 -1.65
CA ASN A 58 -1.79 -13.95 -2.82
C ASN A 58 -3.21 -13.56 -3.22
N PHE A 59 -3.35 -12.40 -3.85
CA PHE A 59 -4.52 -12.08 -4.66
C PHE A 59 -4.11 -11.73 -6.08
N TYR A 60 -5.06 -11.84 -7.00
CA TYR A 60 -4.84 -11.67 -8.43
C TYR A 60 -5.71 -10.53 -8.95
N VAL A 61 -5.11 -9.54 -9.58
CA VAL A 61 -5.83 -8.39 -10.16
C VAL A 61 -5.83 -8.50 -11.68
N PRO A 62 -6.98 -8.49 -12.36
CA PRO A 62 -7.04 -8.47 -13.82
C PRO A 62 -6.46 -7.16 -14.35
N ILE A 63 -5.58 -7.27 -15.35
CA ILE A 63 -4.97 -6.11 -16.02
C ILE A 63 -5.92 -5.55 -17.07
N ASP A 64 -6.56 -6.44 -17.83
CA ASP A 64 -7.49 -6.10 -18.90
C ASP A 64 -8.94 -6.27 -18.44
N TYR A 65 -9.85 -5.49 -19.02
CA TYR A 65 -11.28 -5.56 -18.77
C TYR A 65 -12.07 -5.41 -20.06
N SER A 66 -13.01 -6.32 -20.29
CA SER A 66 -13.94 -6.29 -21.43
C SER A 66 -15.34 -6.70 -20.98
N GLU A 67 -16.35 -5.90 -21.32
CA GLU A 67 -17.75 -6.19 -21.02
C GLU A 67 -18.23 -7.48 -21.69
N ILE A 68 -17.73 -7.77 -22.89
CA ILE A 68 -18.05 -9.01 -23.64
C ILE A 68 -17.56 -10.24 -22.86
N GLU A 69 -16.38 -10.14 -22.25
CA GLU A 69 -15.82 -11.23 -21.46
C GLU A 69 -16.58 -11.42 -20.15
N GLN A 70 -17.01 -10.32 -19.50
CA GLN A 70 -17.85 -10.40 -18.31
C GLN A 70 -19.21 -11.03 -18.60
N GLU A 71 -19.85 -10.65 -19.71
CA GLU A 71 -21.10 -11.27 -20.15
C GLU A 71 -20.91 -12.77 -20.44
N ARG A 72 -19.80 -13.14 -21.09
CA ARG A 72 -19.45 -14.55 -21.34
C ARG A 72 -19.29 -15.34 -20.04
N LEU A 73 -18.58 -14.80 -19.05
CA LEU A 73 -18.41 -15.42 -17.73
C LEU A 73 -19.73 -15.53 -16.97
N PHE A 74 -20.58 -14.51 -17.07
CA PHE A 74 -21.92 -14.51 -16.49
C PHE A 74 -22.78 -15.64 -17.11
N GLN A 75 -22.84 -15.75 -18.43
CA GLN A 75 -23.59 -16.82 -19.11
C GLN A 75 -23.03 -18.21 -18.79
N GLN A 76 -21.70 -18.36 -18.79
CA GLN A 76 -21.04 -19.62 -18.44
C GLN A 76 -21.43 -20.12 -17.04
N PHE A 77 -21.64 -19.22 -16.08
CA PHE A 77 -22.13 -19.60 -14.76
C PHE A 77 -23.53 -20.23 -14.83
N TRP A 78 -24.45 -19.60 -15.57
CA TRP A 78 -25.83 -20.08 -15.71
C TRP A 78 -25.93 -21.40 -16.48
N ASP A 79 -24.99 -21.66 -17.38
CA ASP A 79 -24.95 -22.88 -18.18
C ASP A 79 -24.27 -24.06 -17.44
N GLU A 80 -23.16 -23.81 -16.74
CA GLU A 80 -22.28 -24.89 -16.22
C GLU A 80 -22.22 -24.98 -14.69
N LYS A 81 -22.27 -23.85 -13.97
CA LYS A 81 -21.91 -23.80 -12.53
C LYS A 81 -23.11 -23.76 -11.58
N ILE A 82 -24.27 -23.31 -12.05
CA ILE A 82 -25.44 -23.14 -11.20
C ILE A 82 -26.01 -24.49 -10.72
N THR A 83 -26.31 -24.57 -9.42
CA THR A 83 -27.00 -25.75 -8.86
C THR A 83 -28.51 -25.69 -9.08
N MET A 84 -29.18 -26.85 -9.09
CA MET A 84 -30.65 -26.90 -9.27
C MET A 84 -31.41 -26.10 -8.19
N ASP A 85 -30.93 -26.13 -6.94
CA ASP A 85 -31.54 -25.40 -5.84
C ASP A 85 -31.34 -23.88 -5.99
N GLN A 86 -30.13 -23.43 -6.36
CA GLN A 86 -29.87 -22.02 -6.66
C GLN A 86 -30.76 -21.51 -7.79
N ARG A 87 -30.93 -22.30 -8.86
CA ARG A 87 -31.79 -21.93 -9.99
C ARG A 87 -33.25 -21.81 -9.55
N ALA A 88 -33.76 -22.79 -8.81
CA ALA A 88 -35.13 -22.76 -8.31
C ALA A 88 -35.38 -21.57 -7.38
N VAL A 89 -34.45 -21.26 -6.47
CA VAL A 89 -34.55 -20.08 -5.59
C VAL A 89 -34.51 -18.78 -6.40
N TYR A 90 -33.65 -18.70 -7.42
CA TYR A 90 -33.53 -17.52 -8.27
C TYR A 90 -34.79 -17.27 -9.10
N ASP A 91 -35.37 -18.31 -9.70
CA ASP A 91 -36.62 -18.21 -10.46
C ASP A 91 -37.78 -17.76 -9.55
N GLN A 92 -37.86 -18.31 -8.33
CA GLN A 92 -38.83 -17.89 -7.32
C GLN A 92 -38.63 -16.43 -6.85
N LEU A 93 -37.38 -15.98 -6.75
CA LEU A 93 -37.05 -14.59 -6.41
C LEU A 93 -37.52 -13.62 -7.49
N ILE A 94 -37.30 -13.96 -8.76
CA ILE A 94 -37.79 -13.16 -9.89
C ILE A 94 -39.33 -13.11 -9.86
N GLU A 95 -39.99 -14.24 -9.66
CA GLU A 95 -41.46 -14.29 -9.56
C GLU A 95 -41.98 -13.40 -8.42
N SER A 96 -41.40 -13.52 -7.22
CA SER A 96 -41.74 -12.68 -6.05
C SER A 96 -41.51 -11.18 -6.32
N SER A 97 -40.42 -10.83 -7.01
CA SER A 97 -40.11 -9.43 -7.32
C SER A 97 -41.00 -8.87 -8.43
N ASP A 98 -41.14 -9.56 -9.56
CA ASP A 98 -41.76 -9.02 -10.78
C ASP A 98 -43.28 -9.19 -10.80
N VAL A 99 -43.81 -10.29 -10.28
CA VAL A 99 -45.26 -10.55 -10.25
C VAL A 99 -45.89 -9.92 -9.01
N TYR A 100 -45.29 -10.14 -7.83
CA TYR A 100 -45.86 -9.73 -6.55
C TYR A 100 -45.36 -8.37 -6.05
N ASN A 101 -44.38 -7.76 -6.71
CA ASN A 101 -43.75 -6.49 -6.29
C ASN A 101 -43.23 -6.52 -4.84
N ASN A 102 -42.71 -7.67 -4.39
CA ASN A 102 -42.18 -7.78 -3.04
C ASN A 102 -40.86 -6.98 -2.91
N PRO A 103 -40.78 -5.98 -2.01
CA PRO A 103 -39.58 -5.16 -1.85
C PRO A 103 -38.40 -5.94 -1.30
N ASN A 104 -38.61 -6.93 -0.42
CA ASN A 104 -37.53 -7.72 0.17
C ASN A 104 -36.89 -8.64 -0.87
N ALA A 105 -37.70 -9.28 -1.73
CA ALA A 105 -37.22 -10.09 -2.85
C ALA A 105 -36.43 -9.25 -3.85
N THR A 106 -36.96 -8.06 -4.18
CA THR A 106 -36.32 -7.10 -5.09
C THR A 106 -34.98 -6.60 -4.54
N PHE A 107 -34.90 -6.29 -3.25
CA PHE A 107 -33.65 -5.90 -2.61
C PHE A 107 -32.65 -7.05 -2.62
N LEU A 108 -33.07 -8.26 -2.23
CA LEU A 108 -32.19 -9.43 -2.24
C LEU A 108 -31.64 -9.71 -3.64
N LEU A 109 -32.46 -9.66 -4.70
CA LEU A 109 -32.01 -9.79 -6.09
C LEU A 109 -30.94 -8.75 -6.47
N SER A 110 -31.13 -7.49 -6.05
CA SER A 110 -30.11 -6.45 -6.24
C SER A 110 -28.79 -6.81 -5.52
N GLN A 111 -28.87 -7.25 -4.26
CA GLN A 111 -27.71 -7.61 -3.47
C GLN A 111 -26.99 -8.87 -3.99
N LEU A 112 -27.73 -9.85 -4.55
CA LEU A 112 -27.17 -11.02 -5.24
C LEU A 112 -26.27 -10.58 -6.39
N HIS A 113 -26.78 -9.73 -7.28
CA HIS A 113 -26.05 -9.26 -8.47
C HIS A 113 -24.94 -8.25 -8.14
N LEU A 114 -25.05 -7.54 -7.02
CA LEU A 114 -24.07 -6.53 -6.62
C LEU A 114 -22.88 -7.13 -5.85
N TYR A 115 -23.15 -8.02 -4.90
CA TYR A 115 -22.13 -8.58 -3.99
C TYR A 115 -21.80 -10.05 -4.27
N GLY A 116 -22.48 -10.71 -5.21
CA GLY A 116 -22.27 -12.13 -5.49
C GLY A 116 -22.59 -13.02 -4.29
N LEU A 117 -23.66 -12.70 -3.55
CA LEU A 117 -24.10 -13.50 -2.41
C LEU A 117 -24.45 -14.93 -2.86
N TYR A 118 -24.26 -15.92 -1.98
CA TYR A 118 -24.54 -17.34 -2.27
C TYR A 118 -23.88 -17.89 -3.54
N ASN A 119 -22.71 -17.35 -3.90
CA ASN A 119 -21.92 -17.68 -5.09
C ASN A 119 -22.63 -17.38 -6.44
N PHE A 120 -23.61 -16.47 -6.45
CA PHE A 120 -24.13 -15.94 -7.72
C PHE A 120 -23.11 -14.99 -8.38
N PRO A 121 -23.06 -14.91 -9.72
CA PRO A 121 -22.17 -14.02 -10.44
C PRO A 121 -22.67 -12.59 -10.34
N THR A 122 -21.74 -11.62 -10.37
CA THR A 122 -22.09 -10.20 -10.33
C THR A 122 -22.56 -9.68 -11.68
N ASN A 123 -23.57 -8.81 -11.67
CA ASN A 123 -24.04 -8.10 -12.86
C ASN A 123 -24.44 -6.66 -12.49
N ALA A 124 -23.64 -5.70 -12.92
CA ALA A 124 -23.81 -4.29 -12.58
C ALA A 124 -25.14 -3.70 -13.10
N THR A 125 -25.55 -4.07 -14.31
CA THR A 125 -26.77 -3.55 -14.95
C THR A 125 -28.03 -4.08 -14.27
N LEU A 126 -28.10 -5.38 -13.99
CA LEU A 126 -29.22 -5.98 -13.26
C LEU A 126 -29.29 -5.47 -11.82
N ALA A 127 -28.14 -5.35 -11.14
CA ALA A 127 -28.08 -4.78 -9.81
C ALA A 127 -28.68 -3.36 -9.75
N PHE A 128 -28.33 -2.50 -10.72
CA PHE A 128 -28.87 -1.15 -10.85
C PHE A 128 -30.38 -1.14 -11.12
N GLN A 129 -30.86 -2.01 -12.01
CA GLN A 129 -32.29 -2.11 -12.34
C GLN A 129 -33.12 -2.49 -11.11
N TYR A 130 -32.75 -3.56 -10.41
CA TYR A 130 -33.47 -4.00 -9.22
C TYR A 130 -33.33 -3.02 -8.05
N LEU A 131 -32.17 -2.36 -7.87
CA LEU A 131 -32.00 -1.34 -6.82
C LEU A 131 -32.87 -0.11 -7.08
N THR A 132 -33.02 0.29 -8.33
CA THR A 132 -33.91 1.39 -8.73
C THR A 132 -35.36 1.02 -8.45
N LYS A 133 -35.79 -0.18 -8.89
CA LYS A 133 -37.13 -0.72 -8.62
C LYS A 133 -37.43 -0.78 -7.12
N PHE A 134 -36.49 -1.23 -6.30
CA PHE A 134 -36.63 -1.26 -4.85
C PHE A 134 -36.83 0.14 -4.24
N ASN A 135 -36.04 1.13 -4.68
CA ASN A 135 -36.17 2.50 -4.20
C ASN A 135 -37.53 3.12 -4.59
N GLU A 136 -38.04 2.81 -5.79
CA GLU A 136 -39.38 3.23 -6.23
C GLU A 136 -40.49 2.58 -5.39
N GLN A 137 -40.42 1.26 -5.16
CA GLN A 137 -41.38 0.52 -4.34
C GLN A 137 -41.42 1.02 -2.88
N THR A 138 -40.25 1.30 -2.30
CA THR A 138 -40.12 1.77 -0.90
C THR A 138 -40.30 3.28 -0.75
N GLN A 139 -40.66 4.00 -1.83
CA GLN A 139 -40.77 5.46 -1.86
C GLN A 139 -39.52 6.18 -1.30
N PHE A 140 -38.34 5.58 -1.56
CA PHE A 140 -37.03 6.08 -1.14
C PHE A 140 -36.92 6.27 0.39
N SER A 141 -37.38 5.29 1.16
CA SER A 141 -37.33 5.31 2.64
C SER A 141 -36.11 4.61 3.23
N ASN A 142 -35.48 3.69 2.50
CA ASN A 142 -34.31 2.94 2.96
C ASN A 142 -33.01 3.71 2.68
N HIS A 143 -32.30 4.13 3.73
CA HIS A 143 -31.11 4.96 3.61
C HIS A 143 -29.90 4.24 3.01
N THR A 144 -29.78 2.91 3.16
CA THR A 144 -28.66 2.12 2.63
C THR A 144 -28.78 1.95 1.13
N ALA A 145 -29.96 1.55 0.64
CA ALA A 145 -30.22 1.42 -0.79
C ALA A 145 -30.09 2.76 -1.53
N LEU A 146 -30.48 3.87 -0.90
CA LEU A 146 -30.27 5.21 -1.46
C LEU A 146 -28.81 5.61 -1.55
N PHE A 147 -28.01 5.23 -0.55
CA PHE A 147 -26.57 5.48 -0.56
C PHE A 147 -25.90 4.70 -1.70
N GLU A 148 -26.22 3.42 -1.85
CA GLU A 148 -25.70 2.59 -2.95
C GLU A 148 -26.11 3.16 -4.31
N LEU A 149 -27.38 3.55 -4.49
CA LEU A 149 -27.85 4.17 -5.73
C LEU A 149 -27.13 5.51 -6.02
N ALA A 150 -26.83 6.29 -4.99
CA ALA A 150 -26.05 7.53 -5.13
C ALA A 150 -24.61 7.25 -5.62
N VAL A 151 -23.96 6.21 -5.09
CA VAL A 151 -22.62 5.78 -5.53
C VAL A 151 -22.66 5.28 -6.97
N MET A 152 -23.68 4.52 -7.35
CA MET A 152 -23.86 4.05 -8.75
C MET A 152 -23.95 5.24 -9.72
N HIS A 153 -24.79 6.25 -9.43
CA HIS A 153 -24.89 7.44 -10.26
C HIS A 153 -23.61 8.30 -10.26
N SER A 154 -22.88 8.34 -9.15
CA SER A 154 -21.61 9.09 -9.02
C SER A 154 -20.49 8.47 -9.85
N THR A 155 -20.45 7.14 -9.95
CA THR A 155 -19.39 6.37 -10.62
C THR A 155 -19.75 5.93 -12.04
N GLY A 156 -21.04 5.96 -12.40
CA GLY A 156 -21.52 5.39 -13.66
C GLY A 156 -21.36 3.86 -13.74
N LEU A 157 -21.13 3.17 -12.62
CA LEU A 157 -20.73 1.75 -12.58
C LEU A 157 -19.64 1.42 -13.62
N PHE A 158 -18.70 2.36 -13.78
CA PHE A 158 -17.54 2.25 -14.68
C PHE A 158 -17.87 2.01 -16.16
N GLY A 159 -19.03 2.48 -16.62
CA GLY A 159 -19.47 2.41 -18.02
C GLY A 159 -20.81 1.71 -18.22
N ALA A 160 -21.29 0.95 -17.23
CA ALA A 160 -22.59 0.27 -17.33
C ALA A 160 -23.78 1.25 -17.36
N ILE A 161 -23.66 2.42 -16.73
CA ILE A 161 -24.67 3.49 -16.76
C ILE A 161 -24.02 4.86 -16.97
N PRO A 162 -24.73 5.84 -17.56
CA PRO A 162 -24.21 7.19 -17.67
C PRO A 162 -24.04 7.83 -16.28
N GLN A 163 -22.90 8.49 -16.07
CA GLN A 163 -22.61 9.22 -14.84
C GLN A 163 -23.54 10.44 -14.70
N ASP A 164 -24.17 10.59 -13.54
CA ASP A 164 -25.04 11.73 -13.21
C ASP A 164 -24.72 12.23 -11.80
N SER A 165 -23.83 13.22 -11.73
CA SER A 165 -23.40 13.82 -10.46
C SER A 165 -24.52 14.54 -9.71
N SER A 166 -25.53 15.05 -10.43
CA SER A 166 -26.64 15.82 -9.86
C SER A 166 -27.62 14.88 -9.15
N LYS A 167 -28.00 13.78 -9.81
CA LYS A 167 -28.79 12.72 -9.16
C LYS A 167 -28.03 12.10 -8.00
N ALA A 168 -26.73 11.84 -8.16
CA ALA A 168 -25.92 11.30 -7.07
C ALA A 168 -25.99 12.20 -5.82
N LEU A 169 -25.79 13.52 -5.99
CA LEU A 169 -25.85 14.48 -4.87
C LEU A 169 -27.23 14.51 -4.18
N LEU A 170 -28.32 14.44 -4.96
CA LEU A 170 -29.67 14.40 -4.42
C LEU A 170 -29.91 13.15 -3.55
N HIS A 171 -29.49 11.98 -4.04
CA HIS A 171 -29.63 10.72 -3.30
C HIS A 171 -28.74 10.69 -2.06
N TYR A 172 -27.52 11.23 -2.11
CA TYR A 172 -26.68 11.41 -0.92
C TYR A 172 -27.36 12.29 0.13
N GLN A 173 -27.92 13.44 -0.27
CA GLN A 173 -28.65 14.31 0.65
C GLN A 173 -29.84 13.60 1.30
N LYS A 174 -30.63 12.86 0.51
CA LYS A 174 -31.78 12.12 1.02
C LYS A 174 -31.36 11.00 1.99
N SER A 175 -30.32 10.25 1.65
CA SER A 175 -29.76 9.20 2.51
C SER A 175 -29.19 9.76 3.82
N ALA A 176 -28.51 10.90 3.77
CA ALA A 176 -27.99 11.59 4.95
C ALA A 176 -29.10 12.12 5.87
N ASN A 177 -30.18 12.67 5.29
CA ASN A 177 -31.36 13.11 6.05
C ASN A 177 -32.07 11.96 6.77
N LEU A 178 -32.00 10.74 6.23
CA LEU A 178 -32.51 9.52 6.86
C LEU A 178 -31.56 8.94 7.92
N GLY A 179 -30.41 9.56 8.16
CA GLY A 179 -29.48 9.22 9.24
C GLY A 179 -28.29 8.33 8.85
N ASN A 180 -28.04 8.11 7.55
CA ASN A 180 -26.89 7.33 7.10
C ASN A 180 -25.57 8.11 7.30
N LEU A 181 -24.70 7.59 8.18
CA LEU A 181 -23.40 8.17 8.52
C LEU A 181 -22.47 8.29 7.31
N MET A 182 -22.47 7.28 6.43
CA MET A 182 -21.62 7.26 5.23
C MET A 182 -22.03 8.38 4.27
N ALA A 183 -23.34 8.56 4.08
CA ALA A 183 -23.86 9.63 3.23
C ALA A 183 -23.53 11.02 3.79
N GLN A 184 -23.63 11.20 5.11
CA GLN A 184 -23.22 12.44 5.78
C GLN A 184 -21.73 12.73 5.58
N GLN A 185 -20.86 11.71 5.72
CA GLN A 185 -19.43 11.83 5.48
C GLN A 185 -19.13 12.19 4.01
N VAL A 186 -19.78 11.53 3.04
CA VAL A 186 -19.62 11.85 1.61
C VAL A 186 -19.97 13.31 1.34
N LEU A 187 -21.08 13.82 1.89
CA LEU A 187 -21.48 15.22 1.72
C LEU A 187 -20.44 16.17 2.35
N ALA A 188 -19.97 15.87 3.56
CA ALA A 188 -18.95 16.65 4.24
C ALA A 188 -17.65 16.69 3.42
N TYR A 189 -17.22 15.55 2.87
CA TYR A 189 -16.07 15.44 1.98
C TYR A 189 -16.25 16.24 0.68
N LYS A 190 -17.41 16.14 0.02
CA LYS A 190 -17.70 16.90 -1.21
C LYS A 190 -17.67 18.41 -0.96
N GLN A 191 -18.23 18.90 0.16
CA GLN A 191 -18.19 20.32 0.55
C GLN A 191 -16.75 20.79 0.89
N TYR A 192 -15.98 19.95 1.59
CA TYR A 192 -14.59 20.22 1.96
C TYR A 192 -13.67 20.34 0.74
N MET A 193 -13.78 19.40 -0.20
CA MET A 193 -12.94 19.34 -1.41
C MET A 193 -13.47 20.18 -2.58
N GLY A 194 -14.74 20.62 -2.54
CA GLY A 194 -15.41 21.30 -3.65
C GLY A 194 -15.67 20.37 -4.85
N LEU A 195 -16.11 19.13 -4.60
CA LEU A 195 -16.36 18.11 -5.64
C LEU A 195 -17.82 18.16 -6.11
N ASN A 196 -18.04 18.65 -7.34
CA ASN A 196 -19.39 18.87 -7.92
C ASN A 196 -20.28 19.84 -7.13
N VAL A 197 -19.73 20.51 -6.11
CA VAL A 197 -20.35 21.56 -5.30
C VAL A 197 -19.30 22.65 -5.03
N PRO A 198 -19.70 23.93 -4.87
CA PRO A 198 -18.78 24.96 -4.42
C PRO A 198 -18.18 24.61 -3.06
N ARG A 199 -16.88 24.87 -2.88
CA ARG A 199 -16.19 24.59 -1.62
C ARG A 199 -16.73 25.47 -0.48
N ASP A 200 -17.17 24.85 0.61
CA ASP A 200 -17.74 25.53 1.77
C ASP A 200 -17.30 24.84 3.07
N PHE A 201 -16.28 25.41 3.72
CA PHE A 201 -15.71 24.85 4.94
C PHE A 201 -16.65 24.94 6.15
N ASN A 202 -17.58 25.90 6.20
CA ASN A 202 -18.50 26.02 7.33
C ASN A 202 -19.52 24.87 7.33
N LYS A 203 -20.04 24.52 6.16
CA LYS A 203 -20.92 23.35 6.00
C LYS A 203 -20.18 22.05 6.24
N ALA A 204 -18.94 21.95 5.74
CA ALA A 204 -18.10 20.78 5.98
C ALA A 204 -17.82 20.61 7.49
N LEU A 205 -17.47 21.68 8.20
CA LEU A 205 -17.26 21.68 9.64
C LEU A 205 -18.50 21.17 10.38
N LEU A 206 -19.68 21.74 10.08
CA LEU A 206 -20.93 21.36 10.72
C LEU A 206 -21.23 19.86 10.57
N LEU A 207 -21.07 19.32 9.36
CA LEU A 207 -21.31 17.90 9.10
C LEU A 207 -20.27 17.00 9.79
N TYR A 208 -18.98 17.37 9.74
CA TYR A 208 -17.92 16.59 10.37
C TYR A 208 -17.97 16.66 11.90
N SER A 209 -18.33 17.80 12.49
CA SER A 209 -18.46 17.93 13.95
C SER A 209 -19.68 17.16 14.46
N GLU A 210 -20.83 17.25 13.78
CA GLU A 210 -22.02 16.43 14.09
C GLU A 210 -21.70 14.94 14.03
N LEU A 211 -21.04 14.50 12.95
CA LEU A 211 -20.63 13.11 12.77
C LEU A 211 -19.66 12.66 13.87
N SER A 212 -18.69 13.51 14.23
CA SER A 212 -17.71 13.23 15.29
C SER A 212 -18.37 13.12 16.66
N HIS A 213 -19.32 13.99 16.99
CA HIS A 213 -20.09 13.92 18.23
C HIS A 213 -20.97 12.67 18.29
N LYS A 214 -21.59 12.29 17.16
CA LYS A 214 -22.37 11.06 17.06
C LYS A 214 -21.50 9.84 17.24
N LEU A 215 -20.34 9.77 16.58
CA LEU A 215 -19.35 8.72 16.80
C LEU A 215 -18.92 8.67 18.28
N ARG A 216 -18.57 9.81 18.88
CA ARG A 216 -18.19 9.89 20.29
C ARG A 216 -19.26 9.34 21.25
N ARG A 217 -20.54 9.51 20.92
CA ARG A 217 -21.68 9.04 21.71
C ARG A 217 -22.00 7.55 21.46
N ASP A 218 -22.03 7.15 20.20
CA ASP A 218 -22.43 5.81 19.75
C ASP A 218 -21.32 4.77 19.99
N LEU A 219 -20.09 5.22 20.31
CA LEU A 219 -18.97 4.38 20.70
C LEU A 219 -19.21 3.54 21.98
N ASN A 220 -20.29 3.77 22.73
CA ASN A 220 -20.61 3.07 23.98
C ASN A 220 -20.74 1.53 23.86
N GLU A 221 -21.00 0.99 22.66
CA GLU A 221 -21.24 -0.45 22.47
C GLU A 221 -20.00 -1.25 22.02
N PRO A 222 -19.01 -0.70 21.26
CA PRO A 222 -17.71 -1.36 21.08
C PRO A 222 -16.58 -0.82 21.97
N TYR A 223 -16.71 0.39 22.54
CA TYR A 223 -15.68 1.06 23.34
C TYR A 223 -16.33 1.66 24.59
N ASN A 224 -16.22 0.96 25.72
CA ASN A 224 -16.67 1.46 27.01
C ASN A 224 -16.11 2.87 27.27
N GLU A 225 -16.82 3.74 28.01
CA GLU A 225 -16.31 5.07 28.42
C GLU A 225 -14.90 4.97 29.03
N LEU A 226 -14.65 3.85 29.74
CA LEU A 226 -13.36 3.47 30.27
C LEU A 226 -12.25 3.38 29.22
N HIS A 227 -12.51 2.82 28.04
CA HIS A 227 -11.55 2.69 26.94
C HIS A 227 -11.21 4.04 26.31
N TRP A 228 -12.16 4.96 26.23
CA TRP A 228 -11.87 6.32 25.74
C TRP A 228 -10.98 7.08 26.72
N GLN A 229 -11.29 6.98 28.01
CA GLN A 229 -10.61 7.74 29.06
C GLN A 229 -9.24 7.17 29.43
N ILE A 230 -9.10 5.84 29.54
CA ILE A 230 -7.88 5.20 30.05
C ILE A 230 -6.91 4.86 28.91
N SER A 231 -7.32 3.96 28.01
CA SER A 231 -6.48 3.50 26.90
C SER A 231 -7.35 3.01 25.75
N PHE A 232 -7.11 3.58 24.58
CA PHE A 232 -7.88 3.25 23.39
C PHE A 232 -7.45 1.89 22.82
N PRO A 233 -8.37 0.93 22.62
CA PRO A 233 -8.02 -0.43 22.23
C PRO A 233 -7.53 -0.48 20.79
N VAL A 234 -6.78 -1.53 20.48
CA VAL A 234 -6.21 -1.73 19.14
C VAL A 234 -7.33 -2.04 18.15
N ILE A 235 -7.49 -1.15 17.17
CA ILE A 235 -8.45 -1.29 16.08
C ILE A 235 -7.78 -1.90 14.86
N GLU A 236 -8.40 -2.94 14.29
CA GLU A 236 -8.02 -3.47 12.98
C GLU A 236 -8.48 -2.52 11.88
N SER A 237 -7.55 -1.74 11.33
CA SER A 237 -7.86 -0.90 10.16
C SER A 237 -7.44 -1.56 8.86
N TYR A 238 -8.31 -1.41 7.85
CA TYR A 238 -8.08 -1.79 6.45
C TYR A 238 -7.96 -0.56 5.53
N GLN A 239 -7.64 0.60 6.10
CA GLN A 239 -7.28 1.81 5.37
C GLN A 239 -5.88 1.68 4.73
N ILE A 240 -5.76 0.84 3.71
CA ILE A 240 -4.50 0.52 3.03
C ILE A 240 -4.59 0.75 1.52
N ARG A 241 -3.43 1.05 0.91
CA ARG A 241 -3.29 1.14 -0.55
C ARG A 241 -2.84 -0.20 -1.08
N LEU A 242 -3.62 -0.79 -1.97
CA LEU A 242 -3.32 -2.11 -2.54
C LEU A 242 -1.97 -2.16 -3.26
N SER A 243 -1.58 -1.06 -3.91
CA SER A 243 -0.27 -0.91 -4.57
C SER A 243 0.90 -1.16 -3.62
N ASP A 244 0.75 -0.86 -2.32
CA ASP A 244 1.84 -0.94 -1.34
C ASP A 244 2.20 -2.39 -0.96
N PHE A 245 1.37 -3.39 -1.31
CA PHE A 245 1.72 -4.80 -1.14
C PHE A 245 2.69 -5.32 -2.20
N ASP A 246 2.78 -4.63 -3.32
CA ASP A 246 3.69 -4.93 -4.41
C ASP A 246 4.91 -3.98 -4.29
N HIS A 247 5.14 -3.12 -5.28
CA HIS A 247 6.25 -2.17 -5.33
C HIS A 247 5.81 -0.70 -5.09
N GLY A 248 4.61 -0.50 -4.55
CA GLY A 248 3.94 0.79 -4.51
C GLY A 248 3.48 1.26 -5.89
N LEU A 249 3.19 2.55 -6.02
CA LEU A 249 2.49 3.07 -7.20
C LEU A 249 3.42 3.41 -8.38
N LEU A 250 4.62 3.91 -8.09
CA LEU A 250 5.65 4.28 -9.08
C LEU A 250 6.77 3.22 -9.19
N GLY A 251 6.83 2.28 -8.26
CA GLY A 251 7.88 1.27 -8.14
C GLY A 251 8.78 1.47 -6.91
N ASP A 252 9.56 0.43 -6.61
CA ASP A 252 10.36 0.37 -5.39
C ASP A 252 11.40 1.50 -5.32
N GLY A 253 11.44 2.15 -4.16
CA GLY A 253 12.38 3.25 -3.88
C GLY A 253 12.10 4.57 -4.60
N LEU A 254 11.12 4.62 -5.51
CA LEU A 254 10.74 5.84 -6.25
C LEU A 254 9.50 6.54 -5.67
N ASN A 255 8.67 5.80 -4.93
CA ASN A 255 7.49 6.36 -4.25
C ASN A 255 7.92 7.44 -3.25
N SER A 256 7.27 8.60 -3.32
CA SER A 256 7.48 9.69 -2.37
C SER A 256 6.66 9.48 -1.08
N MET A 257 5.57 8.71 -1.15
CA MET A 257 4.75 8.36 0.00
C MET A 257 5.28 7.12 0.70
N GLY A 258 5.38 7.20 2.04
CA GLY A 258 5.64 6.03 2.87
C GLY A 258 4.53 4.99 2.72
N SER A 259 4.88 3.70 2.86
CA SER A 259 3.91 2.59 2.78
C SER A 259 2.79 2.76 3.81
N SER A 260 1.56 2.51 3.37
CA SER A 260 0.35 2.50 4.22
C SER A 260 0.23 1.23 5.08
N LEU A 261 1.08 0.22 4.85
CA LEU A 261 1.00 -1.07 5.50
C LEU A 261 1.64 -1.03 6.89
N SER A 262 0.82 -1.26 7.92
CA SER A 262 1.26 -1.15 9.34
C SER A 262 1.10 -2.45 10.14
N ARG A 263 0.39 -3.44 9.61
CA ARG A 263 0.07 -4.73 10.25
C ARG A 263 0.49 -5.93 9.40
N LYS A 264 1.67 -5.86 8.78
CA LYS A 264 2.30 -7.06 8.20
C LYS A 264 2.72 -8.01 9.32
N LYS A 265 2.82 -9.30 9.02
CA LYS A 265 3.37 -10.31 9.95
C LYS A 265 4.69 -9.80 10.52
N ALA A 266 4.86 -9.83 11.84
CA ALA A 266 6.10 -9.39 12.44
C ALA A 266 7.25 -10.27 11.93
N MET A 267 8.22 -9.63 11.27
CA MET A 267 9.47 -10.27 10.90
C MET A 267 10.50 -9.97 11.98
N ARG A 268 11.30 -10.98 12.34
CA ARG A 268 12.47 -10.77 13.18
C ARG A 268 13.34 -9.73 12.48
N PRO A 269 13.65 -8.58 13.12
CA PRO A 269 14.60 -7.65 12.53
C PRO A 269 15.94 -8.37 12.41
N ASP A 270 16.59 -8.21 11.26
CA ASP A 270 17.92 -8.75 11.04
C ASP A 270 18.82 -8.20 12.17
N ILE A 271 19.45 -9.10 12.92
CA ILE A 271 19.91 -8.88 14.30
C ILE A 271 21.16 -7.96 14.36
N THR A 272 21.49 -7.29 13.26
CA THR A 272 22.55 -6.27 13.18
C THR A 272 22.18 -4.93 13.83
N SER A 273 20.95 -4.78 14.34
CA SER A 273 20.36 -3.46 14.64
C SER A 273 20.62 -2.90 16.04
N SER A 274 20.65 -1.57 16.08
CA SER A 274 20.86 -0.63 17.20
C SER A 274 20.28 -0.98 18.58
N VAL A 275 19.27 -1.86 18.64
CA VAL A 275 18.62 -2.29 19.88
C VAL A 275 19.54 -3.19 20.71
N LEU A 276 20.23 -4.15 20.10
CA LEU A 276 21.25 -4.96 20.79
C LEU A 276 22.42 -4.10 21.26
N THR A 277 22.78 -3.08 20.46
CA THR A 277 23.82 -2.11 20.80
C THR A 277 23.40 -1.23 21.98
N GLN A 278 22.11 -0.92 22.13
CA GLN A 278 21.54 -0.23 23.29
C GLN A 278 21.43 -1.12 24.53
N MET A 279 21.14 -2.41 24.34
CA MET A 279 21.00 -3.38 25.43
C MET A 279 22.32 -3.68 26.14
N ASN A 280 23.42 -3.75 25.39
CA ASN A 280 24.74 -4.13 25.94
C ASN A 280 25.56 -2.96 26.51
N GLY A 281 24.95 -1.77 26.66
CA GLY A 281 25.51 -0.69 27.47
C GLY A 281 26.98 -0.34 27.17
N GLY A 282 27.29 0.07 25.93
CA GLY A 282 28.58 0.66 25.61
C GLY A 282 29.16 0.26 24.27
N GLY A 283 28.68 0.87 23.17
CA GLY A 283 29.44 1.04 21.91
C GLY A 283 29.97 -0.20 21.17
N GLN A 284 29.86 -1.42 21.70
CA GLN A 284 30.24 -2.64 21.01
C GLN A 284 29.17 -2.97 19.99
N ILE A 285 29.46 -2.59 18.75
CA ILE A 285 28.75 -3.10 17.58
C ILE A 285 29.16 -4.57 17.45
N ILE A 286 28.32 -5.48 17.94
CA ILE A 286 28.44 -6.90 17.60
C ILE A 286 27.89 -7.03 16.18
N LEU A 287 28.78 -6.89 15.18
CA LEU A 287 28.46 -7.26 13.80
C LEU A 287 28.48 -8.79 13.73
N GLN A 288 27.33 -9.41 13.99
CA GLN A 288 27.13 -10.80 13.59
C GLN A 288 26.80 -10.79 12.10
N PHE A 289 27.80 -11.08 11.27
CA PHE A 289 27.60 -11.25 9.83
C PHE A 289 26.82 -12.54 9.57
N GLY A 290 25.50 -12.48 9.67
CA GLY A 290 24.64 -13.33 8.86
C GLY A 290 24.85 -12.90 7.42
N MET A 291 25.25 -13.83 6.53
CA MET A 291 25.37 -13.50 5.11
C MET A 291 24.05 -12.93 4.62
N ALA A 292 24.12 -11.75 4.00
CA ALA A 292 23.02 -11.12 3.31
C ALA A 292 22.47 -12.06 2.23
N GLY A 293 21.31 -12.61 2.52
CA GLY A 293 20.48 -13.39 1.62
C GLY A 293 19.17 -13.60 2.35
N ASP A 294 18.07 -13.18 1.74
CA ASP A 294 16.73 -13.58 2.17
C ASP A 294 16.76 -15.07 2.54
N THR A 295 16.22 -15.42 3.71
CA THR A 295 16.01 -16.78 4.28
C THR A 295 16.96 -17.24 5.40
N ALA A 296 16.47 -17.10 6.64
CA ALA A 296 16.68 -18.07 7.70
C ALA A 296 15.39 -18.17 8.53
N ALA A 297 14.52 -19.12 8.17
CA ALA A 297 13.27 -19.40 8.87
C ALA A 297 13.36 -20.82 9.45
N PHE A 298 13.30 -20.92 10.78
CA PHE A 298 13.23 -22.19 11.49
C PHE A 298 11.78 -22.67 11.56
N SER A 299 11.61 -23.98 11.37
CA SER A 299 10.34 -24.69 11.38
C SER A 299 9.87 -24.91 12.82
N LEU A 300 8.62 -24.52 13.09
CA LEU A 300 7.83 -25.16 14.15
C LEU A 300 6.82 -26.05 13.44
N GLY A 301 7.07 -27.36 13.45
CA GLY A 301 6.01 -28.35 13.25
C GLY A 301 5.05 -28.23 14.43
N ASP A 302 3.80 -27.89 14.15
CA ASP A 302 2.70 -28.08 15.09
C ASP A 302 2.38 -29.59 15.11
N ASP A 303 3.16 -30.36 15.86
CA ASP A 303 2.71 -31.63 16.45
C ASP A 303 2.88 -31.49 17.96
N LEU A 304 1.77 -31.17 18.63
CA LEU A 304 1.59 -31.42 20.06
C LEU A 304 1.11 -32.86 20.20
N ASP A 305 1.97 -33.82 19.88
CA ASP A 305 1.79 -35.21 20.28
C ASP A 305 3.05 -35.72 20.97
N GLU A 306 2.80 -36.52 22.00
CA GLU A 306 3.72 -37.00 23.02
C GLU A 306 4.90 -37.81 22.46
N ASP A 307 5.97 -37.83 23.26
CA ASP A 307 7.09 -38.76 23.24
C ASP A 307 8.11 -38.67 22.09
N GLU A 308 9.27 -38.04 22.34
CA GLU A 308 10.53 -38.72 22.03
C GLU A 308 11.71 -38.23 22.88
N GLN A 309 12.41 -39.21 23.47
CA GLN A 309 13.55 -39.07 24.35
C GLN A 309 14.86 -38.82 23.59
N GLN A 310 15.75 -38.08 24.25
CA GLN A 310 17.22 -38.18 24.22
C GLN A 310 17.95 -38.01 22.87
N GLY A 311 18.54 -36.84 22.70
CA GLY A 311 19.70 -36.60 21.82
C GLY A 311 20.62 -35.57 22.47
N ASP A 312 21.83 -36.03 22.82
CA ASP A 312 22.87 -35.36 23.60
C ASP A 312 23.55 -34.20 22.85
N GLY A 313 24.19 -33.30 23.59
CA GLY A 313 24.48 -31.91 23.23
C GLY A 313 25.36 -31.60 22.02
N LEU A 314 25.05 -30.49 21.34
CA LEU A 314 26.05 -29.58 20.73
C LEU A 314 25.47 -28.15 20.51
N TYR A 315 25.83 -27.24 21.43
CA TYR A 315 25.79 -25.76 21.35
C TYR A 315 24.48 -25.02 20.96
N GLY A 316 23.61 -24.80 21.95
CA GLY A 316 23.19 -23.45 22.43
C GLY A 316 22.61 -22.42 21.46
N GLY A 317 21.62 -22.78 20.62
CA GLY A 317 20.91 -21.79 19.79
C GLY A 317 19.42 -22.06 19.53
N ILE A 318 18.86 -23.14 20.09
CA ILE A 318 17.48 -23.57 19.80
C ILE A 318 16.47 -22.94 20.80
N ASP A 319 16.86 -22.74 22.06
CA ASP A 319 15.98 -22.13 23.08
C ASP A 319 15.99 -20.59 23.04
N ASP A 320 17.09 -19.97 22.61
CA ASP A 320 17.21 -18.50 22.45
C ASP A 320 16.23 -17.95 21.42
N ASP A 321 15.98 -18.70 20.35
CA ASP A 321 15.09 -18.32 19.26
C ASP A 321 13.61 -18.59 19.58
N ARG A 322 13.33 -19.61 20.40
CA ARG A 322 11.96 -20.05 20.70
C ARG A 322 11.14 -18.99 21.45
N LEU A 323 11.72 -18.30 22.43
CA LEU A 323 11.02 -17.26 23.18
C LEU A 323 10.67 -16.04 22.31
N VAL A 324 11.57 -15.68 21.39
CA VAL A 324 11.39 -14.58 20.44
C VAL A 324 10.24 -14.89 19.50
N ASP A 325 10.22 -16.10 18.94
CA ASP A 325 9.16 -16.56 18.04
C ASP A 325 7.81 -16.66 18.74
N LEU A 326 7.79 -17.15 19.99
CA LEU A 326 6.58 -17.17 20.82
C LEU A 326 6.03 -15.76 21.05
N PHE A 327 6.90 -14.79 21.35
CA PHE A 327 6.47 -13.40 21.51
C PHE A 327 5.91 -12.81 20.21
N TYR A 328 6.59 -12.99 19.08
CA TYR A 328 6.09 -12.47 17.79
C TYR A 328 4.79 -13.15 17.36
N LYS A 329 4.64 -14.45 17.60
CA LYS A 329 3.37 -15.18 17.38
C LYS A 329 2.26 -14.60 18.26
N ALA A 330 2.53 -14.34 19.54
CA ALA A 330 1.57 -13.69 20.44
C ALA A 330 1.25 -12.26 19.98
N TRP A 331 2.23 -11.50 19.53
CA TRP A 331 2.05 -10.13 19.05
C TRP A 331 1.21 -10.05 17.78
N ASP A 332 1.46 -10.94 16.81
CA ASP A 332 0.68 -11.03 15.57
C ASP A 332 -0.78 -11.44 15.87
N LEU A 333 -1.00 -12.37 16.80
CA LEU A 333 -2.34 -12.74 17.28
C LEU A 333 -3.04 -11.59 18.02
N TYR A 334 -2.28 -10.79 18.78
CA TYR A 334 -2.82 -9.67 19.55
C TYR A 334 -3.24 -8.50 18.67
N ARG A 335 -2.41 -8.11 17.69
CA ARG A 335 -2.71 -6.98 16.80
C ARG A 335 -3.57 -7.37 15.61
N GLY A 336 -3.52 -8.63 15.19
CA GLY A 336 -4.03 -9.08 13.91
C GLY A 336 -3.16 -8.58 12.74
N THR A 337 -3.07 -9.37 11.68
CA THR A 337 -2.45 -8.98 10.42
C THR A 337 -3.53 -8.66 9.38
N TYR A 338 -3.16 -8.40 8.13
CA TYR A 338 -4.14 -8.24 7.06
C TYR A 338 -4.77 -9.58 6.60
N THR A 339 -4.15 -10.70 6.91
CA THR A 339 -4.58 -12.05 6.49
C THR A 339 -5.22 -12.83 7.64
N GLN A 340 -4.83 -12.52 8.88
CA GLN A 340 -5.28 -13.17 10.10
C GLN A 340 -5.88 -12.13 11.05
N LEU A 341 -7.12 -12.39 11.49
CA LEU A 341 -7.80 -11.54 12.47
C LEU A 341 -7.18 -11.69 13.86
N ARG A 342 -7.31 -10.62 14.63
CA ARG A 342 -6.97 -10.52 16.05
C ARG A 342 -7.69 -11.60 16.85
N ASN A 343 -6.94 -12.32 17.69
CA ASN A 343 -7.46 -13.30 18.63
C ASN A 343 -6.75 -13.14 19.98
N VAL A 344 -7.37 -12.35 20.87
CA VAL A 344 -6.81 -12.02 22.18
C VAL A 344 -6.87 -13.22 23.14
N THR A 345 -7.90 -14.07 23.05
CA THR A 345 -8.01 -15.27 23.88
C THR A 345 -6.84 -16.22 23.64
N ARG A 346 -6.55 -16.54 22.37
CA ARG A 346 -5.41 -17.38 21.99
C ARG A 346 -4.06 -16.72 22.33
N THR A 347 -3.98 -15.40 22.20
CA THR A 347 -2.79 -14.63 22.62
C THR A 347 -2.53 -14.83 24.11
N ARG A 348 -3.56 -14.69 24.95
CA ARG A 348 -3.46 -14.84 26.39
C ARG A 348 -3.03 -16.26 26.77
N GLU A 349 -3.66 -17.28 26.21
CA GLU A 349 -3.30 -18.69 26.46
C GLU A 349 -1.83 -18.95 26.12
N LEU A 350 -1.36 -18.42 24.99
CA LEU A 350 0.03 -18.54 24.56
C LEU A 350 0.98 -17.85 25.54
N LEU A 351 0.70 -16.60 25.94
CA LEU A 351 1.54 -15.85 26.87
C LEU A 351 1.55 -16.46 28.28
N GLU A 352 0.41 -16.92 28.79
CA GLU A 352 0.35 -17.62 30.08
C GLU A 352 1.14 -18.92 30.06
N LYS A 353 1.17 -19.63 28.93
CA LYS A 353 2.01 -20.82 28.75
C LYS A 353 3.49 -20.44 28.75
N THR A 354 3.87 -19.40 27.99
CA THR A 354 5.25 -18.89 27.94
C THR A 354 5.74 -18.48 29.33
N VAL A 355 4.95 -17.73 30.10
CA VAL A 355 5.31 -17.33 31.46
C VAL A 355 5.47 -18.54 32.37
N ARG A 356 4.58 -19.53 32.29
CA ARG A 356 4.70 -20.77 33.10
C ARG A 356 5.95 -21.59 32.79
N GLU A 357 6.38 -21.62 31.53
CA GLU A 357 7.55 -22.38 31.07
C GLU A 357 8.85 -21.68 31.48
N TYR A 358 8.95 -20.37 31.28
CA TYR A 358 10.20 -19.62 31.38
C TYR A 358 10.44 -18.88 32.71
N GLU A 359 9.45 -18.78 33.62
CA GLU A 359 9.61 -18.02 34.88
C GLU A 359 10.73 -18.56 35.79
N ARG A 360 11.05 -19.86 35.70
CA ARG A 360 12.12 -20.48 36.51
C ARG A 360 13.52 -20.15 36.01
N ASP A 361 13.65 -19.81 34.73
CA ASP A 361 14.94 -19.69 34.04
C ASP A 361 15.36 -18.23 33.88
N VAL A 362 14.61 -17.27 34.44
CA VAL A 362 14.83 -15.82 34.28
C VAL A 362 16.24 -15.37 34.70
N ASP A 363 16.80 -16.00 35.73
CA ASP A 363 18.14 -15.71 36.22
C ASP A 363 19.24 -16.23 35.29
N GLU A 364 18.94 -17.27 34.50
CA GLU A 364 19.85 -17.88 33.52
C GLU A 364 19.73 -17.26 32.11
N MET A 365 18.63 -16.54 31.83
CA MET A 365 18.39 -15.89 30.54
C MET A 365 19.43 -14.83 30.18
N ASP A 366 19.73 -14.72 28.89
CA ASP A 366 20.51 -13.62 28.33
C ASP A 366 19.71 -12.30 28.27
N ASN A 367 20.36 -11.21 27.85
CA ASN A 367 19.71 -9.90 27.77
C ASN A 367 18.58 -9.84 26.74
N LEU A 368 18.67 -10.61 25.65
CA LEU A 368 17.69 -10.61 24.57
C LEU A 368 16.43 -11.39 24.98
N GLN A 369 16.60 -12.56 25.56
CA GLN A 369 15.56 -13.39 26.17
C GLN A 369 14.87 -12.62 27.28
N ARG A 370 15.61 -12.00 28.21
CA ARG A 370 15.00 -11.15 29.26
C ARG A 370 14.18 -10.01 28.68
N PHE A 371 14.64 -9.41 27.58
CA PHE A 371 13.88 -8.37 26.89
C PHE A 371 12.55 -8.90 26.34
N PHE A 372 12.56 -10.00 25.58
CA PHE A 372 11.34 -10.58 25.01
C PHE A 372 10.43 -11.24 26.07
N TYR A 373 11.01 -11.76 27.15
CA TYR A 373 10.27 -12.23 28.31
C TYR A 373 9.55 -11.07 29.01
N SER A 374 10.25 -9.97 29.27
CA SER A 374 9.67 -8.73 29.80
C SER A 374 8.56 -8.19 28.89
N LYS A 375 8.74 -8.24 27.56
CA LYS A 375 7.70 -7.87 26.59
C LYS A 375 6.47 -8.79 26.63
N SER A 376 6.68 -10.07 26.86
CA SER A 376 5.60 -11.05 27.02
C SER A 376 4.79 -10.77 28.29
N LEU A 377 5.47 -10.49 29.41
CA LEU A 377 4.85 -10.10 30.68
C LEU A 377 4.11 -8.75 30.57
N ASP A 378 4.71 -7.76 29.91
CA ASP A 378 4.11 -6.45 29.61
C ASP A 378 2.81 -6.61 28.83
N LEU A 379 2.83 -7.36 27.73
CA LEU A 379 1.65 -7.63 26.92
C LEU A 379 0.57 -8.40 27.70
N LEU A 380 0.97 -9.38 28.51
CA LEU A 380 0.04 -10.14 29.35
C LEU A 380 -0.62 -9.25 30.41
N GLY A 381 0.17 -8.43 31.10
CA GLY A 381 -0.30 -7.45 32.08
C GLY A 381 -1.26 -6.43 31.46
N HIS A 382 -0.96 -5.95 30.25
CA HIS A 382 -1.84 -5.08 29.48
C HIS A 382 -3.19 -5.74 29.16
N ILE A 383 -3.19 -7.00 28.72
CA ILE A 383 -4.42 -7.75 28.43
C ILE A 383 -5.28 -7.90 29.70
N PHE A 384 -4.68 -8.17 30.87
CA PHE A 384 -5.39 -8.23 32.15
C PHE A 384 -5.94 -6.86 32.59
N MET A 385 -5.18 -5.79 32.37
CA MET A 385 -5.59 -4.42 32.67
C MET A 385 -6.80 -4.00 31.82
N MET A 386 -6.83 -4.39 30.54
CA MET A 386 -7.89 -4.03 29.62
C MET A 386 -9.12 -4.96 29.71
N GLY A 387 -8.96 -6.20 30.20
CA GLY A 387 -10.08 -7.14 30.36
C GLY A 387 -10.60 -7.76 29.06
N GLU A 388 -9.85 -7.66 27.96
CA GLU A 388 -10.30 -7.96 26.58
C GLU A 388 -10.62 -9.44 26.28
N THR A 389 -10.43 -10.36 27.23
CA THR A 389 -10.43 -11.82 26.97
C THR A 389 -11.75 -12.54 27.25
N LEU A 390 -12.75 -11.85 27.80
CA LEU A 390 -14.05 -12.43 28.12
C LEU A 390 -15.18 -11.56 27.55
N PRO A 391 -16.27 -12.14 27.02
CA PRO A 391 -17.50 -11.38 26.79
C PRO A 391 -17.98 -10.83 28.15
N GLY A 392 -17.94 -9.51 28.33
CA GLY A 392 -18.20 -8.88 29.63
C GLY A 392 -17.05 -9.03 30.65
N GLY A 393 -15.83 -9.26 30.19
CA GLY A 393 -14.64 -9.42 31.02
C GLY A 393 -14.30 -8.21 31.86
N ASN A 394 -14.44 -8.35 33.17
CA ASN A 394 -13.95 -7.34 34.10
C ASN A 394 -12.42 -7.36 34.11
N PRO A 395 -11.76 -6.20 34.11
CA PRO A 395 -10.30 -6.12 34.19
C PRO A 395 -9.80 -6.66 35.54
N ASP A 396 -8.75 -7.49 35.52
CA ASP A 396 -8.09 -7.99 36.73
C ASP A 396 -6.84 -7.15 37.02
N ILE A 397 -7.06 -6.04 37.72
CA ILE A 397 -6.03 -5.06 38.02
C ILE A 397 -4.95 -5.63 38.93
N ASN A 398 -5.30 -6.49 39.88
CA ASN A 398 -4.33 -7.05 40.83
C ASN A 398 -3.32 -7.94 40.10
N THR A 399 -3.83 -8.82 39.25
CA THR A 399 -2.99 -9.70 38.42
C THR A 399 -2.18 -8.90 37.40
N ALA A 400 -2.77 -7.85 36.81
CA ALA A 400 -2.06 -6.94 35.91
C ALA A 400 -0.86 -6.27 36.59
N ILE A 401 -1.02 -5.70 37.79
CA ILE A 401 0.06 -5.05 38.54
C ILE A 401 1.22 -6.03 38.76
N ILE A 402 0.93 -7.28 39.17
CA ILE A 402 1.97 -8.29 39.43
C ILE A 402 2.82 -8.54 38.18
N TYR A 403 2.19 -8.77 37.02
CA TYR A 403 2.93 -9.01 35.77
C TYR A 403 3.68 -7.77 35.28
N LEU A 404 3.09 -6.58 35.39
CA LEU A 404 3.72 -5.33 34.96
C LEU A 404 4.93 -4.96 35.83
N GLU A 405 4.83 -5.09 37.16
CA GLU A 405 5.96 -4.89 38.07
C GLU A 405 7.06 -5.91 37.83
N ARG A 406 6.70 -7.18 37.57
CA ARG A 406 7.66 -8.23 37.21
C ARG A 406 8.36 -7.91 35.89
N ALA A 407 7.64 -7.43 34.88
CA ALA A 407 8.20 -7.02 33.59
C ALA A 407 9.25 -5.92 33.74
N ILE A 408 8.98 -4.90 34.56
CA ILE A 408 9.91 -3.80 34.87
C ILE A 408 11.15 -4.32 35.59
N LYS A 409 10.96 -5.16 36.61
CA LYS A 409 12.06 -5.72 37.39
C LYS A 409 13.05 -6.48 36.51
N VAL A 410 12.55 -7.38 35.65
CA VAL A 410 13.39 -8.21 34.78
C VAL A 410 14.26 -7.38 33.82
N ILE A 411 13.73 -6.29 33.27
CA ILE A 411 14.41 -5.51 32.24
C ILE A 411 15.28 -4.38 32.78
N GLU A 412 14.85 -3.69 33.84
CA GLU A 412 15.60 -2.56 34.42
C GLU A 412 16.78 -3.03 35.29
N GLU A 413 16.75 -4.27 35.80
CA GLU A 413 17.90 -4.89 36.47
C GLU A 413 19.02 -5.28 35.50
N SER A 414 18.68 -5.53 34.23
CA SER A 414 19.58 -6.14 33.23
C SER A 414 20.01 -5.21 32.10
N THR A 415 19.19 -4.21 31.73
CA THR A 415 19.44 -3.35 30.55
C THR A 415 19.08 -1.88 30.80
N VAL A 416 19.59 -0.99 29.94
CA VAL A 416 19.23 0.45 29.95
C VAL A 416 17.82 0.69 29.35
N VAL A 417 17.19 -0.34 28.79
CA VAL A 417 15.92 -0.22 28.07
C VAL A 417 14.76 -0.14 29.06
N LYS A 418 13.98 0.94 28.98
CA LYS A 418 12.79 1.12 29.81
C LYS A 418 11.63 0.24 29.31
N SER A 419 10.88 -0.36 30.23
CA SER A 419 9.68 -1.14 29.90
C SER A 419 8.49 -0.25 29.56
N ARG A 420 7.66 -0.67 28.59
CA ARG A 420 6.35 -0.05 28.31
C ARG A 420 5.37 -0.24 29.47
N ALA A 421 5.56 -1.27 30.30
CA ALA A 421 4.75 -1.54 31.48
C ALA A 421 4.66 -0.36 32.45
N ASN A 422 5.65 0.54 32.45
CA ASN A 422 5.59 1.81 33.21
C ASN A 422 4.39 2.68 32.80
N ILE A 423 3.96 2.66 31.53
CA ILE A 423 2.79 3.42 31.05
C ILE A 423 1.51 2.84 31.65
N ASP A 424 1.34 1.51 31.59
CA ASP A 424 0.16 0.83 32.12
C ASP A 424 0.08 0.95 33.65
N LEU A 425 1.19 0.83 34.37
CA LEU A 425 1.25 1.13 35.81
C LEU A 425 0.93 2.58 36.13
N ALA A 426 1.30 3.53 35.26
CA ALA A 426 0.93 4.94 35.41
C ALA A 426 -0.59 5.11 35.31
N LEU A 427 -1.22 4.46 34.33
CA LEU A 427 -2.67 4.47 34.13
C LEU A 427 -3.40 3.83 35.33
N ILE A 428 -2.94 2.67 35.81
CA ILE A 428 -3.48 2.00 37.00
C ILE A 428 -3.34 2.90 38.23
N SER A 429 -2.16 3.48 38.45
CA SER A 429 -1.92 4.39 39.58
C SER A 429 -2.81 5.64 39.50
N HIS A 430 -3.06 6.14 38.29
CA HIS A 430 -3.88 7.32 38.05
C HIS A 430 -5.37 7.04 38.32
N TYR A 431 -5.94 5.98 37.73
CA TYR A 431 -7.38 5.71 37.74
C TYR A 431 -7.82 4.76 38.86
N ALA A 432 -7.12 3.64 39.06
CA ALA A 432 -7.48 2.62 40.05
C ALA A 432 -7.03 3.02 41.46
N GLU A 433 -5.79 3.46 41.63
CA GLU A 433 -5.25 3.88 42.93
C GLU A 433 -5.56 5.35 43.29
N ARG A 434 -5.99 6.16 42.31
CA ARG A 434 -6.24 7.61 42.45
C ARG A 434 -5.03 8.39 42.99
N ASN A 435 -3.82 7.95 42.66
CA ASN A 435 -2.57 8.52 43.11
C ASN A 435 -1.82 9.24 41.96
N ALA A 436 -2.15 10.52 41.77
CA ALA A 436 -1.60 11.32 40.68
C ALA A 436 -0.08 11.54 40.78
N THR A 437 0.50 11.65 41.99
CA THR A 437 1.95 11.88 42.15
C THR A 437 2.76 10.64 41.76
N LYS A 438 2.28 9.44 42.15
CA LYS A 438 2.85 8.16 41.72
C LYS A 438 2.76 8.00 40.21
N ALA A 439 1.60 8.29 39.61
CA ALA A 439 1.40 8.25 38.16
C ALA A 439 2.33 9.21 37.41
N LEU A 440 2.50 10.45 37.89
CA LEU A 440 3.42 11.44 37.31
C LEU A 440 4.87 10.96 37.31
N GLY A 441 5.29 10.23 38.35
CA GLY A 441 6.61 9.60 38.40
C GLY A 441 6.84 8.65 37.22
N PHE A 442 5.85 7.82 36.90
CA PHE A 442 5.91 6.90 35.76
C PHE A 442 5.79 7.60 34.41
N TYR A 443 4.88 8.58 34.26
CA TYR A 443 4.74 9.36 33.02
C TYR A 443 6.05 10.07 32.64
N LYS A 444 6.71 10.73 33.60
CA LYS A 444 7.99 11.41 33.37
C LYS A 444 9.11 10.46 32.94
N LYS A 445 9.09 9.21 33.40
CA LYS A 445 10.07 8.20 32.97
C LYS A 445 9.90 7.84 31.48
N MET A 446 8.68 7.89 30.96
CA MET A 446 8.30 7.33 29.65
C MET A 446 8.05 8.38 28.56
N ILE A 447 7.89 9.65 28.90
CA ILE A 447 7.50 10.71 27.95
C ILE A 447 8.41 10.80 26.71
N ASP A 448 9.73 10.70 26.91
CA ASP A 448 10.75 10.77 25.84
C ASP A 448 10.99 9.43 25.13
N THR A 449 10.26 8.38 25.52
CA THR A 449 10.45 7.05 24.94
C THR A 449 9.61 6.87 23.67
N ARG A 450 10.14 6.08 22.75
CA ARG A 450 9.47 5.62 21.52
C ARG A 450 8.25 4.72 21.76
N TYR A 451 8.00 4.28 23.00
CA TYR A 451 6.80 3.53 23.36
C TYR A 451 5.59 4.42 23.62
N ASN A 452 5.80 5.73 23.74
CA ASN A 452 4.73 6.68 23.97
C ASN A 452 4.02 7.03 22.65
N ASP A 453 2.82 6.48 22.48
CA ASP A 453 1.90 6.64 21.35
C ASP A 453 0.99 7.88 21.48
N GLY A 454 1.22 8.73 22.47
CA GLY A 454 0.43 9.93 22.76
C GLY A 454 -0.55 9.77 23.91
N VAL A 455 -0.68 8.56 24.48
CA VAL A 455 -1.47 8.32 25.69
C VAL A 455 -0.96 9.20 26.84
N ILE A 456 0.36 9.31 27.03
CA ILE A 456 0.93 10.06 28.15
C ILE A 456 0.54 11.53 28.10
N GLU A 457 0.75 12.20 26.96
CA GLU A 457 0.43 13.62 26.80
C GLU A 457 -1.07 13.89 26.88
N TYR A 458 -1.90 12.96 26.39
CA TYR A 458 -3.35 13.01 26.57
C TYR A 458 -3.72 12.99 28.06
N GLN A 459 -3.17 12.03 28.84
CA GLN A 459 -3.42 11.94 30.28
C GLN A 459 -2.89 13.15 31.06
N LEU A 460 -1.70 13.63 30.70
CA LEU A 460 -1.11 14.83 31.31
C LEU A 460 -1.93 16.08 31.01
N SER A 461 -2.49 16.22 29.81
CA SER A 461 -3.38 17.33 29.46
C SER A 461 -4.62 17.36 30.36
N GLN A 462 -5.27 16.21 30.55
CA GLN A 462 -6.44 16.09 31.42
C GLN A 462 -6.09 16.38 32.89
N LEU A 463 -4.95 15.88 33.37
CA LEU A 463 -4.44 16.17 34.71
C LEU A 463 -4.11 17.64 34.91
N ALA A 464 -3.49 18.29 33.92
CA ALA A 464 -3.14 19.71 33.97
C ALA A 464 -4.40 20.59 34.00
N ALA A 465 -5.44 20.21 33.23
CA ALA A 465 -6.73 20.89 33.24
C ALA A 465 -7.47 20.72 34.59
N ALA A 466 -7.43 19.51 35.17
CA ALA A 466 -8.07 19.23 36.46
C ALA A 466 -7.32 19.86 37.65
N ASN A 467 -5.99 19.94 37.59
CA ASN A 467 -5.13 20.43 38.67
C ASN A 467 -4.14 21.51 38.20
N PRO A 468 -4.58 22.77 38.00
CA PRO A 468 -3.71 23.86 37.55
C PRO A 468 -2.49 24.12 38.46
N ASN A 469 -2.61 23.79 39.75
CA ASN A 469 -1.57 24.01 40.75
C ASN A 469 -0.33 23.11 40.57
N MET A 470 -0.42 22.03 39.78
CA MET A 470 0.71 21.10 39.58
C MET A 470 1.74 21.57 38.54
N ASN A 471 1.47 22.68 37.83
CA ASN A 471 2.36 23.28 36.82
C ASN A 471 2.92 22.25 35.81
N LEU A 472 2.04 21.43 35.23
CA LEU A 472 2.39 20.33 34.31
C LEU A 472 2.58 20.77 32.85
N GLY A 473 2.51 22.06 32.58
CA GLY A 473 2.42 22.62 31.23
C GLY A 473 1.00 23.06 30.88
N ASP A 474 0.84 23.61 29.69
CA ASP A 474 -0.47 24.06 29.19
C ASP A 474 -1.23 22.87 28.58
N PRO A 475 -2.50 22.62 28.98
CA PRO A 475 -3.29 21.50 28.48
C PRO A 475 -3.43 21.49 26.96
N PHE A 476 -3.52 22.66 26.32
CA PHE A 476 -3.69 22.78 24.87
C PHE A 476 -2.45 22.30 24.11
N THR A 477 -1.25 22.71 24.54
CA THR A 477 0.02 22.23 23.95
C THR A 477 0.23 20.74 24.17
N LEU A 478 -0.09 20.21 25.35
CA LEU A 478 -0.04 18.77 25.60
C LEU A 478 -1.00 18.01 24.68
N MET A 479 -2.22 18.51 24.49
CA MET A 479 -3.18 17.89 23.59
C MET A 479 -2.72 17.94 22.12
N GLN A 480 -2.11 19.04 21.69
CA GLN A 480 -1.51 19.16 20.37
C GLN A 480 -0.39 18.13 20.14
N THR A 481 0.44 17.86 21.16
CA THR A 481 1.46 16.82 21.08
C THR A 481 0.89 15.41 21.05
N ALA A 482 -0.21 15.14 21.76
CA ALA A 482 -0.92 13.87 21.68
C ALA A 482 -1.57 13.67 20.29
N TYR A 483 -2.13 14.74 19.71
CA TYR A 483 -2.65 14.76 18.35
C TYR A 483 -1.56 14.47 17.30
N SER A 484 -0.36 15.07 17.42
CA SER A 484 0.73 14.85 16.47
C SER A 484 1.22 13.39 16.49
N LYS A 485 1.09 12.71 17.63
CA LYS A 485 1.32 11.26 17.79
C LYS A 485 0.17 10.37 17.28
N ARG A 486 -0.93 10.98 16.80
CA ARG A 486 -2.11 10.33 16.21
C ARG A 486 -2.91 9.46 17.18
N TYR A 487 -2.91 9.81 18.47
CA TYR A 487 -3.74 9.15 19.48
C TYR A 487 -5.24 9.46 19.24
N PRO A 488 -6.12 8.48 18.96
CA PRO A 488 -7.47 8.77 18.46
C PRO A 488 -8.33 9.66 19.38
N PRO A 489 -8.37 9.44 20.71
CA PRO A 489 -9.08 10.35 21.62
C PRO A 489 -8.54 11.77 21.59
N ALA A 490 -7.22 11.94 21.47
CA ALA A 490 -6.62 13.27 21.41
C ALA A 490 -7.02 14.03 20.14
N ILE A 491 -7.22 13.36 19.00
CA ILE A 491 -7.66 14.02 17.76
C ILE A 491 -9.00 14.71 17.96
N TYR A 492 -9.96 14.03 18.60
CA TYR A 492 -11.29 14.57 18.86
C TYR A 492 -11.27 15.68 19.91
N GLU A 493 -10.64 15.45 21.07
CA GLU A 493 -10.59 16.46 22.13
C GLU A 493 -9.81 17.71 21.67
N TYR A 494 -8.73 17.54 20.91
CA TYR A 494 -8.02 18.65 20.30
C TYR A 494 -8.91 19.44 19.33
N ALA A 495 -9.68 18.75 18.48
CA ALA A 495 -10.63 19.40 17.57
C ALA A 495 -11.62 20.28 18.34
N GLN A 496 -12.20 19.76 19.43
CA GLN A 496 -13.11 20.54 20.29
C GLN A 496 -12.42 21.75 20.93
N MET A 497 -11.20 21.59 21.44
CA MET A 497 -10.44 22.71 22.00
C MET A 497 -10.13 23.78 20.95
N THR A 498 -9.79 23.38 19.72
CA THR A 498 -9.53 24.33 18.62
C THR A 498 -10.78 25.07 18.16
N GLU A 499 -11.94 24.41 18.13
CA GLU A 499 -13.22 25.01 17.76
C GLU A 499 -13.71 25.99 18.84
N GLN A 500 -13.54 25.66 20.12
CA GLN A 500 -13.86 26.58 21.23
C GLN A 500 -12.96 27.82 21.20
N GLY A 501 -11.68 27.65 20.83
CA GLY A 501 -10.71 28.70 20.55
C GLY A 501 -10.32 29.55 21.77
N VAL A 502 -9.20 30.28 21.66
CA VAL A 502 -8.83 31.32 22.63
C VAL A 502 -9.47 32.63 22.15
N ASN A 503 -10.55 33.07 22.82
CA ASN A 503 -11.40 34.23 22.46
C ASN A 503 -12.40 34.01 21.30
N SER A 504 -12.92 32.79 21.14
CA SER A 504 -13.98 32.49 20.15
C SER A 504 -13.60 32.77 18.68
N LYS A 505 -12.30 32.82 18.39
CA LYS A 505 -11.76 32.85 17.02
C LYS A 505 -11.07 31.52 16.77
N TYR A 506 -11.52 30.81 15.75
CA TYR A 506 -10.93 29.55 15.33
C TYR A 506 -10.78 29.53 13.81
N ASN A 507 -9.85 28.71 13.32
CA ASN A 507 -9.71 28.46 11.90
C ASN A 507 -10.65 27.32 11.51
N VAL A 508 -11.67 27.64 10.70
CA VAL A 508 -12.68 26.69 10.23
C VAL A 508 -12.03 25.56 9.45
N GLU A 509 -11.05 25.85 8.60
CA GLU A 509 -10.38 24.85 7.77
C GLU A 509 -9.59 23.84 8.61
N GLU A 510 -8.84 24.34 9.59
CA GLU A 510 -8.07 23.51 10.53
C GLU A 510 -9.00 22.64 11.38
N SER A 511 -10.05 23.23 11.97
CA SER A 511 -11.03 22.50 12.78
C SER A 511 -11.74 21.42 11.96
N THR A 512 -12.10 21.73 10.71
CA THR A 512 -12.72 20.77 9.79
C THR A 512 -11.76 19.61 9.49
N TYR A 513 -10.49 19.92 9.26
CA TYR A 513 -9.46 18.90 9.01
C TYR A 513 -9.26 17.97 10.20
N LEU A 514 -9.28 18.50 11.44
CA LEU A 514 -9.16 17.68 12.65
C LEU A 514 -10.35 16.73 12.82
N TYR A 515 -11.58 17.21 12.67
CA TYR A 515 -12.75 16.34 12.72
C TYR A 515 -12.79 15.33 11.56
N LYS A 516 -12.41 15.73 10.34
CA LYS A 516 -12.23 14.81 9.22
C LYS A 516 -11.24 13.69 9.57
N THR A 517 -10.08 14.04 10.12
CA THR A 517 -9.04 13.09 10.51
C THR A 517 -9.53 12.12 11.58
N PHE A 518 -10.32 12.61 12.55
CA PHE A 518 -10.93 11.75 13.56
C PHE A 518 -11.91 10.73 12.94
N VAL A 519 -12.81 11.21 12.07
CA VAL A 519 -13.79 10.35 11.38
C VAL A 519 -13.10 9.28 10.53
N GLU A 520 -12.06 9.64 9.78
CA GLU A 520 -11.27 8.69 9.01
C GLU A 520 -10.52 7.70 9.89
N LYS A 521 -10.05 8.11 11.08
CA LYS A 521 -9.39 7.22 12.04
C LYS A 521 -10.36 6.19 12.61
N MET A 522 -11.65 6.51 12.72
CA MET A 522 -12.72 5.62 13.15
C MET A 522 -13.26 4.73 12.01
N GLU A 523 -12.34 4.22 11.19
CA GLU A 523 -12.63 3.51 9.93
C GLU A 523 -13.55 2.29 10.11
N PRO A 524 -13.39 1.39 11.09
CA PRO A 524 -14.27 0.20 11.15
C PRO A 524 -15.74 0.48 11.42
N ILE A 525 -16.08 1.68 11.92
CA ILE A 525 -17.46 2.12 12.09
C ILE A 525 -17.94 2.84 10.83
N MET A 526 -17.10 3.71 10.26
CA MET A 526 -17.46 4.55 9.13
C MET A 526 -17.41 3.81 7.78
N ALA A 527 -16.46 2.90 7.62
CA ALA A 527 -16.21 2.12 6.42
C ALA A 527 -15.90 0.63 6.71
N PRO A 528 -16.77 -0.10 7.44
CA PRO A 528 -16.59 -1.54 7.71
C PRO A 528 -16.42 -2.37 6.42
N HIS A 529 -16.96 -1.86 5.31
CA HIS A 529 -16.87 -2.50 4.01
C HIS A 529 -15.46 -2.54 3.41
N LEU A 530 -14.48 -1.77 3.91
CA LEU A 530 -13.08 -1.91 3.48
C LEU A 530 -12.49 -3.28 3.88
N ARG A 531 -12.86 -3.79 5.06
CA ARG A 531 -12.51 -5.15 5.47
C ARG A 531 -13.13 -6.18 4.53
N ASN A 532 -14.40 -6.00 4.18
CA ASN A 532 -15.09 -6.89 3.24
C ASN A 532 -14.43 -6.84 1.87
N ALA A 533 -14.11 -5.65 1.36
CA ALA A 533 -13.41 -5.45 0.09
C ALA A 533 -12.12 -6.27 0.03
N PHE A 534 -11.32 -6.23 1.11
CA PHE A 534 -10.07 -6.97 1.19
C PHE A 534 -10.32 -8.50 1.26
N SER A 535 -11.33 -8.94 2.00
CA SER A 535 -11.74 -10.36 2.04
C SER A 535 -12.13 -10.88 0.65
N GLU A 536 -12.97 -10.13 -0.08
CA GLU A 536 -13.39 -10.46 -1.45
C GLU A 536 -12.21 -10.52 -2.42
N LEU A 537 -11.25 -9.62 -2.26
CA LEU A 537 -10.03 -9.59 -3.07
C LEU A 537 -9.19 -10.85 -2.85
N LEU A 538 -9.04 -11.32 -1.60
CA LEU A 538 -8.36 -12.58 -1.28
C LEU A 538 -9.08 -13.81 -1.87
N LEU A 539 -10.41 -13.75 -1.99
CA LEU A 539 -11.21 -14.80 -2.64
C LEU A 539 -11.15 -14.75 -4.18
N GLY A 540 -10.62 -13.67 -4.76
CA GLY A 540 -10.54 -13.45 -6.21
C GLY A 540 -11.74 -12.72 -6.81
N ASN A 541 -12.69 -12.24 -6.00
CA ASN A 541 -13.88 -11.50 -6.44
C ASN A 541 -13.56 -10.01 -6.63
N VAL A 542 -12.80 -9.68 -7.68
CA VAL A 542 -12.27 -8.32 -7.87
C VAL A 542 -13.36 -7.27 -8.14
N ASP A 543 -14.43 -7.61 -8.87
CA ASP A 543 -15.50 -6.64 -9.16
C ASP A 543 -16.27 -6.21 -7.90
N VAL A 544 -16.52 -7.15 -6.98
CA VAL A 544 -17.12 -6.85 -5.67
C VAL A 544 -16.16 -6.01 -4.82
N ALA A 545 -14.88 -6.38 -4.80
CA ALA A 545 -13.86 -5.62 -4.08
C ALA A 545 -13.76 -4.18 -4.62
N LEU A 546 -13.76 -4.00 -5.94
CA LEU A 546 -13.75 -2.70 -6.59
C LEU A 546 -14.97 -1.87 -6.19
N TRP A 547 -16.18 -2.46 -6.21
CA TRP A 547 -17.39 -1.80 -5.74
C TRP A 547 -17.26 -1.30 -4.29
N GLU A 548 -16.81 -2.16 -3.38
CA GLU A 548 -16.60 -1.80 -1.97
C GLU A 548 -15.57 -0.68 -1.80
N TYR A 549 -14.41 -0.77 -2.48
CA TYR A 549 -13.41 0.29 -2.47
C TYR A 549 -13.96 1.61 -3.01
N THR A 550 -14.84 1.59 -4.02
CA THR A 550 -15.44 2.83 -4.53
C THR A 550 -16.41 3.50 -3.58
N LYS A 551 -17.16 2.74 -2.79
CA LYS A 551 -17.98 3.32 -1.71
C LYS A 551 -17.10 4.08 -0.71
N ALA A 552 -15.98 3.50 -0.28
CA ALA A 552 -15.01 4.19 0.58
C ALA A 552 -14.31 5.36 -0.14
N ALA A 553 -14.02 5.24 -1.42
CA ALA A 553 -13.40 6.31 -2.21
C ALA A 553 -14.31 7.55 -2.31
N GLU A 554 -15.63 7.35 -2.43
CA GLU A 554 -16.62 8.43 -2.40
C GLU A 554 -16.76 9.06 -1.00
N GLN A 555 -16.59 8.28 0.08
CA GLN A 555 -16.56 8.78 1.47
C GLN A 555 -15.34 9.68 1.74
N GLY A 556 -14.31 9.59 0.91
CA GLY A 556 -13.14 10.47 0.95
C GLY A 556 -11.86 9.80 1.44
N PHE A 557 -11.87 8.49 1.70
CA PHE A 557 -10.66 7.76 2.10
C PHE A 557 -9.63 7.76 0.94
N GLU A 558 -8.48 8.42 1.16
CA GLU A 558 -7.41 8.52 0.17
C GLU A 558 -6.87 7.15 -0.24
N SER A 559 -6.71 6.23 0.70
CA SER A 559 -6.22 4.87 0.42
C SER A 559 -7.19 4.06 -0.45
N ALA A 560 -8.49 4.26 -0.24
CA ALA A 560 -9.53 3.63 -1.05
C ALA A 560 -9.60 4.24 -2.45
N GLN A 561 -9.37 5.54 -2.60
CA GLN A 561 -9.27 6.21 -3.91
C GLN A 561 -8.13 5.63 -4.75
N VAL A 562 -6.93 5.49 -4.15
CA VAL A 562 -5.78 4.87 -4.82
C VAL A 562 -6.04 3.40 -5.13
N SER A 563 -6.60 2.65 -4.19
CA SER A 563 -6.89 1.22 -4.39
C SER A 563 -7.94 0.98 -5.46
N ALA A 564 -9.03 1.75 -5.48
CA ALA A 564 -10.03 1.68 -6.54
C ALA A 564 -9.44 2.05 -7.90
N ALA A 565 -8.63 3.10 -7.98
CA ALA A 565 -7.95 3.50 -9.20
C ALA A 565 -7.00 2.39 -9.72
N PHE A 566 -6.24 1.77 -8.81
CA PHE A 566 -5.35 0.65 -9.11
C PHE A 566 -6.09 -0.60 -9.60
N LEU A 567 -7.29 -0.88 -9.08
CA LEU A 567 -8.14 -1.98 -9.57
C LEU A 567 -8.82 -1.66 -10.92
N LEU A 568 -9.05 -0.39 -11.23
CA LEU A 568 -9.66 0.04 -12.50
C LEU A 568 -8.66 -0.02 -13.66
N TYR A 569 -7.41 0.39 -13.41
CA TYR A 569 -6.35 0.40 -14.42
C TYR A 569 -4.97 0.35 -13.77
N GLN A 570 -4.17 -0.63 -14.20
CA GLN A 570 -2.78 -0.78 -13.76
C GLN A 570 -1.84 -0.38 -14.88
N LYS A 571 -0.94 0.56 -14.61
CA LYS A 571 0.11 0.90 -15.56
C LYS A 571 1.10 -0.26 -15.66
N THR A 572 1.24 -0.82 -16.85
CA THR A 572 2.18 -1.92 -17.11
C THR A 572 3.60 -1.40 -17.34
N LEU A 573 4.58 -2.30 -17.30
CA LEU A 573 5.99 -1.99 -17.51
C LEU A 573 6.23 -1.28 -18.86
N LYS A 574 7.29 -0.47 -18.92
CA LYS A 574 7.70 0.18 -20.18
C LYS A 574 7.98 -0.90 -21.22
N PHE A 575 7.48 -0.71 -22.44
CA PHE A 575 7.55 -1.65 -23.59
C PHE A 575 6.63 -2.87 -23.55
N SER A 576 5.82 -3.06 -22.51
CA SER A 576 4.69 -3.98 -22.62
C SER A 576 3.54 -3.31 -23.38
N GLU A 577 2.64 -4.13 -23.89
CA GLU A 577 1.39 -3.62 -24.45
C GLU A 577 0.53 -2.95 -23.36
N THR A 578 -0.23 -1.93 -23.75
CA THR A 578 -1.10 -1.20 -22.81
C THR A 578 -2.32 -2.04 -22.41
N PRO A 579 -2.85 -1.88 -21.18
CA PRO A 579 -4.09 -2.53 -20.77
C PRO A 579 -5.28 -2.17 -21.66
N MET A 580 -6.01 -3.21 -22.05
CA MET A 580 -7.27 -3.10 -22.77
C MET A 580 -8.40 -2.94 -21.76
N THR A 581 -8.89 -1.72 -21.59
CA THR A 581 -10.03 -1.40 -20.70
C THR A 581 -10.95 -0.37 -21.36
N THR A 582 -12.16 -0.19 -20.81
CA THR A 582 -13.13 0.79 -21.32
C THR A 582 -12.66 2.23 -21.09
N PRO A 583 -12.98 3.18 -21.99
CA PRO A 583 -12.67 4.60 -21.78
C PRO A 583 -13.22 5.16 -20.46
N GLU A 584 -14.39 4.67 -20.04
CA GLU A 584 -15.08 5.08 -18.81
C GLU A 584 -14.30 4.65 -17.56
N ARG A 585 -13.74 3.42 -17.54
CA ARG A 585 -12.84 2.96 -16.48
C ARG A 585 -11.59 3.81 -16.39
N LYS A 586 -10.95 4.13 -17.52
CA LYS A 586 -9.77 5.01 -17.56
C LYS A 586 -10.10 6.42 -17.07
N ALA A 587 -11.22 7.00 -17.50
CA ALA A 587 -11.64 8.33 -17.04
C ALA A 587 -11.92 8.36 -15.52
N MET A 588 -12.48 7.28 -14.96
CA MET A 588 -12.72 7.17 -13.53
C MET A 588 -11.41 6.99 -12.74
N GLU A 589 -10.47 6.20 -13.25
CA GLU A 589 -9.13 6.04 -12.66
C GLU A 589 -8.41 7.39 -12.53
N ILE A 590 -8.36 8.17 -13.62
CA ILE A 590 -7.78 9.53 -13.61
C ILE A 590 -8.45 10.40 -12.55
N THR A 591 -9.77 10.29 -12.44
CA THR A 591 -10.56 11.05 -11.47
C THR A 591 -10.19 10.69 -10.04
N TYR A 592 -10.04 9.40 -9.71
CA TYR A 592 -9.65 8.96 -8.38
C TYR A 592 -8.21 9.31 -8.02
N TYR A 593 -7.24 9.12 -8.93
CA TYR A 593 -5.87 9.56 -8.68
C TYR A 593 -5.77 11.08 -8.52
N SER A 594 -6.51 11.85 -9.32
CA SER A 594 -6.58 13.31 -9.18
C SER A 594 -7.17 13.74 -7.82
N ARG A 595 -8.16 13.00 -7.30
CA ARG A 595 -8.71 13.24 -5.96
C ARG A 595 -7.69 12.90 -4.86
N ALA A 596 -7.02 11.75 -4.95
CA ALA A 596 -5.97 11.35 -4.02
C ALA A 596 -4.81 12.36 -4.00
N PHE A 597 -4.42 12.90 -5.16
CA PHE A 597 -3.41 13.95 -5.27
C PHE A 597 -3.79 15.24 -4.54
N LYS A 598 -5.06 15.66 -4.63
CA LYS A 598 -5.61 16.78 -3.85
C LYS A 598 -5.59 16.52 -2.34
N GLN A 599 -5.59 15.25 -1.91
CA GLN A 599 -5.42 14.85 -0.50
C GLN A 599 -3.96 14.72 -0.08
N ASN A 600 -3.02 15.22 -0.89
CA ASN A 600 -1.57 15.18 -0.68
C ASN A 600 -0.85 13.86 -0.98
N ASN A 601 -1.50 12.88 -1.65
CA ASN A 601 -0.75 11.76 -2.21
C ASN A 601 0.00 12.19 -3.47
N VAL A 602 1.31 12.42 -3.36
CA VAL A 602 2.13 12.93 -4.46
C VAL A 602 2.25 11.91 -5.61
N ASP A 603 2.38 10.63 -5.28
CA ASP A 603 2.57 9.55 -6.26
C ASP A 603 1.33 9.38 -7.14
N ALA A 604 0.13 9.51 -6.55
CA ALA A 604 -1.12 9.54 -7.31
C ALA A 604 -1.17 10.69 -8.33
N GLY A 605 -0.53 11.82 -8.02
CA GLY A 605 -0.41 12.94 -8.96
C GLY A 605 0.44 12.58 -10.17
N VAL A 606 1.56 11.88 -9.97
CA VAL A 606 2.43 11.43 -11.07
C VAL A 606 1.67 10.48 -12.00
N ILE A 607 0.96 9.49 -11.44
CA ILE A 607 0.14 8.57 -12.25
C ILE A 607 -1.00 9.29 -12.97
N ALA A 608 -1.70 10.22 -12.32
CA ALA A 608 -2.73 11.03 -12.99
C ALA A 608 -2.12 11.85 -14.15
N GLY A 609 -0.93 12.41 -13.96
CA GLY A 609 -0.18 13.11 -15.01
C GLY A 609 0.22 12.18 -16.16
N ASP A 610 0.67 10.96 -15.86
CA ASP A 610 0.99 9.93 -16.85
C ASP A 610 -0.26 9.54 -17.65
N ALA A 611 -1.40 9.38 -16.99
CA ALA A 611 -2.66 9.05 -17.65
C ALA A 611 -3.15 10.18 -18.59
N TYR A 612 -3.04 11.46 -18.17
CA TYR A 612 -3.31 12.58 -19.06
C TYR A 612 -2.31 12.68 -20.23
N TYR A 613 -1.05 12.33 -19.98
CA TYR A 613 0.00 12.26 -20.99
C TYR A 613 -0.34 11.21 -22.07
N ASP A 614 -0.76 10.01 -21.66
CA ASP A 614 -1.12 8.91 -22.57
C ASP A 614 -2.34 9.22 -23.43
N VAL A 615 -3.30 10.00 -22.90
CA VAL A 615 -4.47 10.50 -23.65
C VAL A 615 -4.09 11.65 -24.60
N GLY A 616 -2.88 12.20 -24.50
CA GLY A 616 -2.41 13.33 -25.30
C GLY A 616 -2.86 14.70 -24.78
N ALA A 617 -3.42 14.76 -23.57
CA ALA A 617 -3.82 16.00 -22.90
C ALA A 617 -2.63 16.67 -22.19
N TYR A 618 -1.59 17.01 -22.95
CA TYR A 618 -0.30 17.45 -22.40
C TYR A 618 -0.38 18.69 -21.51
N GLU A 619 -1.25 19.65 -21.81
CA GLU A 619 -1.42 20.86 -20.99
C GLU A 619 -1.85 20.53 -19.54
N LYS A 620 -2.76 19.57 -19.39
CA LYS A 620 -3.21 19.10 -18.06
C LYS A 620 -2.12 18.30 -17.36
N ALA A 621 -1.41 17.46 -18.10
CA ALA A 621 -0.31 16.66 -17.56
C ALA A 621 0.78 17.55 -16.96
N ILE A 622 1.18 18.62 -17.65
CA ILE A 622 2.18 19.58 -17.13
C ILE A 622 1.72 20.22 -15.83
N GLY A 623 0.49 20.75 -15.77
CA GLY A 623 0.01 21.40 -14.54
C GLY A 623 0.01 20.46 -13.32
N ILE A 624 -0.27 19.17 -13.53
CA ILE A 624 -0.19 18.16 -12.47
C ILE A 624 1.27 17.84 -12.12
N TYR A 625 2.14 17.65 -13.10
CA TYR A 625 3.55 17.39 -12.84
C TYR A 625 4.24 18.57 -12.16
N GLU A 626 3.94 19.81 -12.52
CA GLU A 626 4.43 21.01 -11.83
C GLU A 626 4.00 21.00 -10.37
N SER A 627 2.72 20.69 -10.11
CA SER A 627 2.18 20.59 -8.76
C SER A 627 2.85 19.46 -7.95
N ALA A 628 3.16 18.32 -8.58
CA ALA A 628 3.85 17.21 -7.94
C ALA A 628 5.36 17.47 -7.75
N ALA A 629 6.00 18.18 -8.67
CA ALA A 629 7.38 18.62 -8.58
C ALA A 629 7.58 19.66 -7.45
N LEU A 630 6.59 20.54 -7.22
CA LEU A 630 6.57 21.43 -6.05
C LEU A 630 6.52 20.67 -4.71
N LYS A 631 6.01 19.44 -4.72
CA LYS A 631 6.03 18.51 -3.58
C LYS A 631 7.28 17.60 -3.58
N TYR A 632 8.31 17.96 -4.35
CA TYR A 632 9.60 17.27 -4.46
C TYR A 632 9.52 15.81 -4.96
N SER A 633 8.56 15.48 -5.82
CA SER A 633 8.56 14.15 -6.46
C SER A 633 9.66 14.04 -7.53
N PRO A 634 10.64 13.11 -7.40
CA PRO A 634 11.71 12.97 -8.38
C PRO A 634 11.20 12.58 -9.77
N GLN A 635 10.20 11.68 -9.81
CA GLN A 635 9.60 11.22 -11.07
C GLN A 635 8.85 12.35 -11.79
N ALA A 636 8.12 13.21 -11.05
CA ALA A 636 7.45 14.37 -11.63
C ALA A 636 8.46 15.36 -12.25
N ILE A 637 9.54 15.65 -11.54
CA ILE A 637 10.61 16.56 -12.01
C ILE A 637 11.25 16.01 -13.28
N TRP A 638 11.54 14.70 -13.32
CA TRP A 638 12.09 14.05 -14.51
C TRP A 638 11.09 14.11 -15.69
N ASN A 639 9.80 13.82 -15.44
CA ASN A 639 8.75 13.89 -16.44
C ASN A 639 8.61 15.32 -17.02
N LEU A 640 8.71 16.37 -16.20
CA LEU A 640 8.74 17.75 -16.69
C LEU A 640 9.94 18.02 -17.59
N GLY A 641 11.14 17.60 -17.16
CA GLY A 641 12.35 17.71 -17.99
C GLY A 641 12.18 17.07 -19.36
N TYR A 642 11.54 15.90 -19.39
CA TYR A 642 11.18 15.20 -20.63
C TYR A 642 10.18 15.99 -21.48
N MET A 643 9.13 16.56 -20.90
CA MET A 643 8.15 17.35 -21.65
C MET A 643 8.76 18.61 -22.29
N TYR A 644 9.64 19.33 -21.58
CA TYR A 644 10.38 20.48 -22.14
C TYR A 644 11.43 20.08 -23.18
N GLU A 645 12.07 18.91 -23.05
CA GLU A 645 13.03 18.39 -24.03
C GLU A 645 12.38 18.15 -25.41
N TYR A 646 11.15 17.65 -25.42
CA TYR A 646 10.42 17.29 -26.64
C TYR A 646 9.42 18.35 -27.09
N GLY A 647 9.10 19.34 -26.25
CA GLY A 647 8.09 20.36 -26.54
C GLY A 647 6.67 19.80 -26.55
N LEU A 648 6.36 18.90 -25.62
CA LEU A 648 5.03 18.27 -25.49
C LEU A 648 4.14 19.17 -24.61
N GLY A 649 3.17 19.87 -25.19
CA GLY A 649 2.30 20.81 -24.45
C GLY A 649 2.97 22.13 -24.04
N VAL A 650 4.28 22.27 -24.26
CA VAL A 650 5.07 23.48 -24.00
C VAL A 650 6.04 23.74 -25.14
N GLN A 651 6.57 24.97 -25.20
CA GLN A 651 7.67 25.26 -26.12
C GLN A 651 8.93 24.50 -25.69
N LYS A 652 9.62 23.95 -26.69
CA LYS A 652 10.86 23.20 -26.48
C LYS A 652 11.93 24.10 -25.87
N ASP A 653 12.39 23.76 -24.68
CA ASP A 653 13.42 24.50 -23.94
C ASP A 653 14.44 23.54 -23.32
N TYR A 654 15.63 23.49 -23.91
CA TYR A 654 16.72 22.66 -23.43
C TYR A 654 17.39 23.18 -22.16
N HIS A 655 17.35 24.48 -21.89
CA HIS A 655 17.91 25.05 -20.66
C HIS A 655 17.06 24.61 -19.47
N LEU A 656 15.75 24.71 -19.63
CA LEU A 656 14.82 24.32 -18.58
C LEU A 656 14.78 22.80 -18.38
N ALA A 657 14.79 22.02 -19.48
CA ALA A 657 14.92 20.57 -19.39
C ALA A 657 16.19 20.14 -18.65
N LYS A 658 17.34 20.77 -18.93
CA LYS A 658 18.59 20.55 -18.20
C LYS A 658 18.42 20.83 -16.71
N ARG A 659 17.83 21.97 -16.35
CA ARG A 659 17.62 22.38 -14.96
C ARG A 659 16.80 21.34 -14.19
N TYR A 660 15.71 20.86 -14.77
CA TYR A 660 14.90 19.80 -14.16
C TYR A 660 15.68 18.50 -14.00
N TYR A 661 16.44 18.06 -15.02
CA TYR A 661 17.27 16.87 -14.88
C TYR A 661 18.38 17.01 -13.84
N ASP A 662 19.03 18.16 -13.72
CA ASP A 662 20.00 18.43 -12.66
C ASP A 662 19.32 18.37 -11.27
N GLN A 663 18.11 18.94 -11.14
CA GLN A 663 17.32 18.96 -9.89
C GLN A 663 16.93 17.55 -9.40
N VAL A 664 16.70 16.57 -10.28
CA VAL A 664 16.39 15.17 -9.88
C VAL A 664 17.47 14.62 -8.94
N SER A 665 18.75 14.86 -9.27
CA SER A 665 19.88 14.38 -8.45
C SER A 665 20.09 15.15 -7.14
N GLU A 666 19.52 16.35 -7.03
CA GLU A 666 19.53 17.14 -5.79
C GLU A 666 18.44 16.66 -4.82
N VAL A 667 17.28 16.24 -5.35
CA VAL A 667 16.17 15.69 -4.56
C VAL A 667 16.48 14.27 -4.08
N ASP A 668 16.97 13.41 -4.96
CA ASP A 668 17.36 12.05 -4.60
C ASP A 668 18.73 11.69 -5.18
N GLN A 669 19.70 11.51 -4.28
CA GLN A 669 21.07 11.13 -4.63
C GLN A 669 21.14 9.75 -5.30
N LYS A 670 20.20 8.84 -5.02
CA LYS A 670 20.16 7.50 -5.64
C LYS A 670 19.91 7.58 -7.15
N LEU A 671 19.23 8.63 -7.60
CA LEU A 671 18.90 8.86 -9.02
C LEU A 671 19.99 9.61 -9.79
N PHE A 672 21.17 9.81 -9.20
CA PHE A 672 22.29 10.54 -9.82
C PHE A 672 22.66 10.00 -11.22
N ILE A 673 22.78 8.68 -11.36
CA ILE A 673 23.15 8.05 -12.64
C ILE A 673 22.07 8.32 -13.70
N ALA A 674 20.79 8.15 -13.34
CA ALA A 674 19.66 8.39 -14.24
C ALA A 674 19.59 9.86 -14.70
N ALA A 675 19.82 10.81 -13.78
CA ALA A 675 19.90 12.24 -14.08
C ALA A 675 21.05 12.56 -15.04
N LYS A 676 22.27 12.08 -14.76
CA LYS A 676 23.44 12.32 -15.64
C LYS A 676 23.30 11.66 -17.01
N LEU A 677 22.67 10.49 -17.10
CA LEU A 677 22.37 9.82 -18.37
C LEU A 677 21.36 10.63 -19.20
N SER A 678 20.31 11.16 -18.57
CA SER A 678 19.31 12.03 -19.20
C SER A 678 19.96 13.32 -19.75
N LEU A 679 20.88 13.90 -18.99
CA LEU A 679 21.68 15.06 -19.40
C LEU A 679 22.65 14.74 -20.55
N PHE A 680 23.28 13.56 -20.53
CA PHE A 680 24.14 13.11 -21.61
C PHE A 680 23.34 12.95 -22.92
N LYS A 681 22.18 12.30 -22.85
CA LYS A 681 21.22 12.20 -23.96
C LYS A 681 20.82 13.59 -24.47
N LEU A 682 20.46 14.51 -23.57
CA LEU A 682 20.09 15.89 -23.92
C LEU A 682 21.21 16.62 -24.67
N ARG A 683 22.47 16.49 -24.21
CA ARG A 683 23.64 17.07 -24.87
C ARG A 683 23.87 16.49 -26.26
N LEU A 684 23.79 15.17 -26.40
CA LEU A 684 23.94 14.48 -27.69
C LEU A 684 22.87 14.96 -28.68
N LYS A 685 21.61 15.04 -28.25
CA LYS A 685 20.51 15.59 -29.04
C LYS A 685 20.75 17.06 -29.42
N GLY A 686 21.25 17.86 -28.49
CA GLY A 686 21.64 19.25 -28.73
C GLY A 686 22.75 19.40 -29.78
N ILE A 687 23.74 18.51 -29.80
CA ILE A 687 24.80 18.47 -30.81
C ILE A 687 24.23 18.09 -32.19
N LEU A 688 23.34 17.09 -32.24
CA LEU A 688 22.70 16.66 -33.49
C LEU A 688 21.79 17.76 -34.07
N ASP A 689 20.96 18.37 -33.23
CA ASP A 689 20.08 19.50 -33.59
C ASP A 689 20.89 20.78 -33.92
N GLY A 690 22.12 20.89 -33.40
CA GLY A 690 23.08 21.98 -33.62
C GLY A 690 23.50 22.19 -35.08
N THR A 691 23.07 21.33 -36.01
CA THR A 691 23.14 21.56 -37.46
C THR A 691 22.07 22.56 -37.98
N ARG A 692 21.09 22.96 -37.16
CA ARG A 692 20.11 24.03 -37.45
C ARG A 692 20.08 25.18 -36.43
N TYR A 693 20.66 25.02 -35.24
CA TYR A 693 20.72 26.06 -34.20
C TYR A 693 22.17 26.26 -33.73
N GLY A 694 22.89 27.17 -34.39
CA GLY A 694 24.32 27.43 -34.20
C GLY A 694 24.74 28.09 -32.88
N LYS A 695 24.03 27.86 -31.76
CA LYS A 695 24.35 28.41 -30.44
C LYS A 695 24.32 27.39 -29.29
N LEU A 696 24.23 26.09 -29.56
CA LEU A 696 24.41 25.07 -28.51
C LEU A 696 25.87 24.61 -28.33
N SER A 697 26.81 25.09 -29.14
CA SER A 697 28.24 24.73 -29.05
C SER A 697 29.04 25.53 -28.00
N GLN A 698 28.41 26.50 -27.31
CA GLN A 698 29.09 27.38 -26.33
C GLN A 698 28.93 26.93 -24.87
N TRP A 699 28.42 25.73 -24.63
CA TRP A 699 28.18 25.21 -23.29
C TRP A 699 29.47 24.59 -22.69
N VAL A 700 30.31 25.49 -22.14
CA VAL A 700 31.53 25.33 -21.30
C VAL A 700 32.88 25.36 -22.06
N PRO A 701 33.90 26.15 -21.62
CA PRO A 701 35.23 26.22 -22.25
C PRO A 701 35.91 24.86 -22.30
N TRP A 702 36.45 24.54 -23.48
CA TRP A 702 37.40 23.46 -23.66
C TRP A 702 38.60 23.68 -22.75
N ASN A 703 38.70 22.95 -21.64
CA ASN A 703 39.98 22.76 -20.96
C ASN A 703 40.44 21.30 -21.02
N TYR A 704 40.13 20.64 -22.13
CA TYR A 704 40.92 19.55 -22.71
C TYR A 704 40.86 19.73 -24.23
N GLY A 705 41.97 20.16 -24.84
CA GLY A 705 42.01 20.50 -26.25
C GLY A 705 41.64 19.32 -27.14
N ILE A 706 40.59 19.48 -27.95
CA ILE A 706 40.45 18.68 -29.17
C ILE A 706 41.58 19.09 -30.11
N PRO A 707 42.39 18.15 -30.63
CA PRO A 707 43.24 18.44 -31.77
C PRO A 707 42.35 18.67 -32.99
N GLN A 708 42.39 19.88 -33.55
CA GLN A 708 41.68 20.19 -34.78
C GLN A 708 42.22 19.31 -35.93
N GLY A 709 41.39 18.40 -36.43
CA GLY A 709 41.76 17.54 -37.56
C GLY A 709 41.10 16.16 -37.51
N ILE A 710 39.78 16.08 -37.30
CA ILE A 710 39.04 14.85 -37.58
C ILE A 710 38.40 15.01 -38.94
N ASP A 711 38.96 14.32 -39.93
CA ASP A 711 38.34 14.18 -41.24
C ASP A 711 37.03 13.38 -41.09
N LEU A 712 35.90 14.02 -41.42
CA LEU A 712 34.52 13.56 -41.21
C LEU A 712 34.10 12.45 -42.20
N SER A 713 35.01 11.58 -42.62
CA SER A 713 34.74 10.44 -43.50
C SER A 713 33.86 9.38 -42.82
N ILE A 714 33.84 9.34 -41.48
CA ILE A 714 32.96 8.49 -40.66
C ILE A 714 31.48 8.98 -40.69
N LEU A 715 31.20 10.21 -41.12
CA LEU A 715 29.82 10.66 -41.30
C LEU A 715 29.13 10.02 -42.52
N HIS A 716 29.91 9.56 -43.50
CA HIS A 716 29.39 9.01 -44.76
C HIS A 716 28.84 7.58 -44.62
N TRP A 717 29.46 6.75 -43.78
CA TRP A 717 28.92 5.42 -43.46
C TRP A 717 27.69 5.51 -42.55
N TYR A 718 27.65 6.50 -41.64
CA TYR A 718 26.50 6.72 -40.74
C TYR A 718 25.26 7.23 -41.48
N ARG A 719 25.43 8.06 -42.52
CA ARG A 719 24.33 8.46 -43.41
C ARG A 719 23.82 7.29 -44.25
N LYS A 720 24.71 6.38 -44.68
CA LYS A 720 24.31 5.12 -45.33
C LYS A 720 23.64 4.17 -44.35
N LEU A 721 24.08 4.10 -43.09
CA LEU A 721 23.48 3.30 -42.03
C LEU A 721 22.11 3.86 -41.63
N SER A 722 21.94 5.19 -41.55
CA SER A 722 20.64 5.82 -41.26
C SER A 722 19.66 5.64 -42.41
N ILE A 723 20.12 5.71 -43.67
CA ILE A 723 19.31 5.41 -44.86
C ILE A 723 19.00 3.90 -44.94
N PHE A 724 19.92 3.02 -44.55
CA PHE A 724 19.72 1.58 -44.47
C PHE A 724 18.72 1.20 -43.37
N VAL A 725 18.82 1.82 -42.19
CA VAL A 725 17.88 1.65 -41.07
C VAL A 725 16.52 2.27 -41.41
N GLN A 726 16.47 3.45 -42.05
CA GLN A 726 15.21 4.03 -42.56
C GLN A 726 14.57 3.16 -43.66
N ASN A 727 15.37 2.54 -44.52
CA ASN A 727 14.86 1.61 -45.54
C ASN A 727 14.39 0.29 -44.91
N ILE A 728 15.00 -0.21 -43.83
CA ILE A 728 14.52 -1.37 -43.07
C ILE A 728 13.23 -1.05 -42.31
N ILE A 729 13.11 0.15 -41.74
CA ILE A 729 11.90 0.63 -41.05
C ILE A 729 10.77 0.86 -42.06
N GLN A 730 11.06 1.38 -43.26
CA GLN A 730 10.06 1.47 -44.35
C GLN A 730 9.72 0.11 -44.96
N PHE A 731 10.66 -0.84 -45.07
CA PHE A 731 10.36 -2.22 -45.51
C PHE A 731 9.48 -2.97 -44.51
N ARG A 732 9.60 -2.70 -43.20
CA ARG A 732 8.67 -3.21 -42.18
C ARG A 732 7.31 -2.51 -42.18
N SER A 733 7.25 -1.25 -42.62
CA SER A 733 6.01 -0.47 -42.74
C SER A 733 5.16 -0.88 -43.96
N ILE A 734 5.79 -1.27 -45.07
CA ILE A 734 5.10 -1.52 -46.36
C ILE A 734 4.58 -2.96 -46.51
N ASN A 735 4.92 -3.88 -45.61
CA ASN A 735 4.35 -5.24 -45.58
C ASN A 735 3.28 -5.48 -44.50
N LYS A 736 2.66 -4.41 -43.96
CA LYS A 736 1.30 -4.51 -43.40
C LYS A 736 0.27 -4.63 -44.55
N LYS A 737 0.47 -5.61 -45.44
CA LYS A 737 -0.65 -6.16 -46.19
C LYS A 737 -1.46 -6.96 -45.17
N ILE A 738 -2.64 -6.42 -44.91
CA ILE A 738 -3.75 -7.03 -44.20
C ILE A 738 -3.86 -8.49 -44.65
N TRP A 739 -3.30 -9.38 -43.85
CA TRP A 739 -3.83 -10.73 -43.75
C TRP A 739 -5.06 -10.60 -42.86
N PRO A 740 -6.20 -11.23 -43.21
CA PRO A 740 -7.31 -11.32 -42.28
C PRO A 740 -6.80 -12.18 -41.13
N ILE A 741 -6.32 -11.54 -40.07
CA ILE A 741 -6.14 -12.20 -38.78
C ILE A 741 -7.56 -12.61 -38.43
N SER A 742 -7.80 -13.92 -38.40
CA SER A 742 -8.98 -14.47 -37.77
C SER A 742 -9.08 -13.87 -36.38
N LEU A 743 -10.03 -12.96 -36.19
CA LEU A 743 -10.46 -12.40 -34.91
C LEU A 743 -11.10 -13.52 -34.07
N THR A 744 -10.29 -14.49 -33.67
CA THR A 744 -10.67 -15.60 -32.80
C THR A 744 -9.40 -16.00 -32.07
N ASN A 745 -9.07 -15.26 -31.01
CA ASN A 745 -8.48 -15.78 -29.77
C ASN A 745 -8.32 -14.59 -28.82
N ASN A 746 -9.28 -14.45 -27.90
CA ASN A 746 -9.20 -13.59 -26.71
C ASN A 746 -8.00 -14.04 -25.86
N HIS A 747 -6.81 -13.50 -26.09
CA HIS A 747 -5.71 -13.65 -25.15
C HIS A 747 -5.84 -12.54 -24.10
N THR A 748 -6.69 -12.77 -23.09
CA THR A 748 -6.66 -12.00 -21.85
C THR A 748 -5.31 -12.20 -21.19
N ARG A 749 -4.64 -11.12 -20.75
CA ARG A 749 -3.37 -11.26 -20.03
C ARG A 749 -3.56 -12.03 -18.74
N ALA A 750 -2.49 -12.72 -18.31
CA ALA A 750 -2.47 -13.31 -16.98
C ALA A 750 -2.70 -12.20 -15.94
N PRO A 751 -3.52 -12.45 -14.92
CA PRO A 751 -3.78 -11.46 -13.89
C PRO A 751 -2.49 -11.18 -13.11
N HIS A 752 -2.33 -9.93 -12.68
CA HIS A 752 -1.19 -9.49 -11.87
C HIS A 752 -1.25 -10.14 -10.49
N LYS A 753 -0.23 -10.91 -10.12
CA LYS A 753 -0.14 -11.60 -8.83
C LYS A 753 0.46 -10.65 -7.79
N ILE A 754 -0.26 -10.40 -6.70
CA ILE A 754 0.22 -9.60 -5.58
C ILE A 754 0.32 -10.48 -4.34
N THR A 755 1.49 -10.45 -3.70
CA THR A 755 1.78 -11.27 -2.51
C THR A 755 1.52 -10.45 -1.25
N VAL A 756 0.50 -10.81 -0.48
CA VAL A 756 0.15 -10.12 0.78
C VAL A 756 1.06 -10.56 1.91
N GLN A 757 1.32 -11.86 1.97
CA GLN A 757 2.13 -12.48 2.99
C GLN A 757 2.93 -13.61 2.38
N ARG A 758 4.26 -13.48 2.44
CA ARG A 758 5.17 -14.58 2.19
C ARG A 758 5.12 -15.51 3.40
N MET A 759 4.81 -16.78 3.19
CA MET A 759 5.00 -17.79 4.23
C MET A 759 6.40 -18.36 4.07
N SER A 760 7.08 -18.67 5.19
CA SER A 760 8.40 -19.27 5.15
C SER A 760 8.32 -20.65 4.51
N ALA A 761 8.50 -20.70 3.19
CA ALA A 761 8.75 -21.92 2.47
C ALA A 761 10.26 -22.16 2.50
N GLY A 762 10.67 -23.33 3.00
CA GLY A 762 11.99 -23.85 2.75
C GLY A 762 12.28 -23.75 1.26
N PHE A 763 13.46 -23.23 0.95
CA PHE A 763 14.07 -23.13 -0.36
C PHE A 763 13.59 -24.23 -1.32
N ARG A 764 12.68 -23.89 -2.24
CA ARG A 764 12.32 -24.71 -3.41
C ARG A 764 13.08 -24.15 -4.60
N ILE A 765 14.15 -24.85 -4.99
CA ILE A 765 14.71 -24.72 -6.34
C ILE A 765 13.74 -25.46 -7.28
N ASP A 766 12.89 -24.71 -7.97
CA ASP A 766 12.13 -25.25 -9.09
C ASP A 766 12.95 -25.14 -10.38
N GLY A 767 13.67 -26.21 -10.71
CA GLY A 767 14.11 -26.50 -12.08
C GLY A 767 15.57 -26.13 -12.43
N PRO A 768 16.32 -26.99 -13.15
CA PRO A 768 17.78 -26.84 -13.27
C PRO A 768 18.25 -25.88 -14.38
N ASN A 769 17.39 -25.04 -14.99
CA ASN A 769 17.78 -24.35 -16.24
C ASN A 769 17.40 -22.86 -16.39
N SER A 770 16.98 -22.14 -15.34
CA SER A 770 16.81 -20.67 -15.39
C SER A 770 17.60 -19.88 -14.35
N ASP A 771 18.09 -20.54 -13.29
CA ASP A 771 18.29 -19.84 -12.01
C ASP A 771 19.74 -19.47 -11.69
N LEU A 772 20.70 -19.73 -12.58
CA LEU A 772 22.10 -19.40 -12.26
C LEU A 772 22.33 -17.88 -12.23
N PHE A 773 21.55 -17.09 -12.98
CA PHE A 773 21.69 -15.62 -13.02
C PHE A 773 20.73 -14.90 -12.06
N GLU A 774 19.54 -15.47 -11.81
CA GLU A 774 18.57 -14.96 -10.83
C GLU A 774 19.03 -15.19 -9.38
N ALA A 775 19.72 -16.30 -9.09
CA ALA A 775 20.32 -16.54 -7.76
C ALA A 775 21.43 -15.53 -7.39
N PHE A 776 22.04 -14.87 -8.39
CA PHE A 776 22.97 -13.75 -8.16
C PHE A 776 22.28 -12.38 -8.22
N GLY A 777 20.95 -12.33 -8.37
CA GLY A 777 20.18 -11.09 -8.45
C GLY A 777 20.51 -10.23 -9.68
N LEU A 778 21.09 -10.82 -10.73
CA LEU A 778 21.49 -10.11 -11.94
C LEU A 778 20.33 -10.07 -12.93
N THR A 779 19.81 -8.88 -13.20
CA THR A 779 18.77 -8.66 -14.22
C THR A 779 19.37 -8.75 -15.63
N THR A 780 18.53 -8.89 -16.65
CA THR A 780 18.99 -8.83 -18.06
C THR A 780 19.66 -7.50 -18.40
N GLU A 781 19.34 -6.44 -17.68
CA GLU A 781 19.99 -5.13 -17.80
C GLU A 781 21.40 -5.16 -17.19
N ASP A 782 21.61 -5.88 -16.09
CA ASP A 782 22.94 -6.08 -15.47
C ASP A 782 23.86 -6.92 -16.36
N LEU A 783 23.32 -7.91 -17.08
CA LEU A 783 24.09 -8.66 -18.08
C LEU A 783 24.53 -7.78 -19.26
N LEU A 784 23.68 -6.82 -19.67
CA LEU A 784 24.02 -5.85 -20.71
C LEU A 784 25.07 -4.84 -20.22
N THR A 785 25.01 -4.39 -18.97
CA THR A 785 26.03 -3.49 -18.40
C THR A 785 27.36 -4.22 -18.22
N ILE A 786 27.36 -5.46 -17.71
CA ILE A 786 28.56 -6.31 -17.64
C ILE A 786 29.13 -6.55 -19.04
N GLY A 787 28.28 -6.82 -20.04
CA GLY A 787 28.68 -6.94 -21.44
C GLY A 787 29.30 -5.66 -21.99
N PHE A 788 28.76 -4.49 -21.66
CA PHE A 788 29.30 -3.19 -22.04
C PHE A 788 30.65 -2.89 -21.37
N ILE A 789 30.79 -3.24 -20.09
CA ILE A 789 32.04 -3.10 -19.32
C ILE A 789 33.10 -4.02 -19.92
N LEU A 790 32.77 -5.28 -20.22
CA LEU A 790 33.67 -6.22 -20.88
C LEU A 790 34.06 -5.74 -22.28
N MET A 791 33.13 -5.19 -23.05
CA MET A 791 33.43 -4.61 -24.37
C MET A 791 34.39 -3.41 -24.25
N MET A 792 34.16 -2.50 -23.29
CA MET A 792 35.06 -1.38 -22.98
C MET A 792 36.46 -1.87 -22.56
N LEU A 793 36.52 -2.93 -21.75
CA LEU A 793 37.78 -3.54 -21.30
C LEU A 793 38.52 -4.18 -22.48
N LEU A 794 37.80 -4.83 -23.38
CA LEU A 794 38.36 -5.45 -24.59
C LEU A 794 38.87 -4.38 -25.58
N ILE A 795 38.14 -3.28 -25.75
CA ILE A 795 38.58 -2.10 -26.52
C ILE A 795 39.84 -1.49 -25.89
N SER A 796 39.91 -1.39 -24.56
CA SER A 796 41.09 -0.96 -23.81
C SER A 796 42.31 -1.85 -24.04
N VAL A 797 42.14 -3.18 -24.03
CA VAL A 797 43.22 -4.14 -24.31
C VAL A 797 43.70 -4.03 -25.76
N VAL A 798 42.78 -3.90 -26.72
CA VAL A 798 43.12 -3.68 -28.14
C VAL A 798 43.88 -2.36 -28.31
N LEU A 799 43.44 -1.28 -27.66
CA LEU A 799 44.14 0.01 -27.66
C LEU A 799 45.55 -0.10 -27.05
N ARG A 800 45.72 -0.84 -25.93
CA ARG A 800 47.05 -1.12 -25.34
C ARG A 800 47.98 -1.83 -26.32
N THR A 801 47.50 -2.88 -26.99
CA THR A 801 48.33 -3.66 -27.93
C THR A 801 48.71 -2.87 -29.18
N VAL A 802 47.82 -2.01 -29.67
CA VAL A 802 48.08 -1.12 -30.82
C VAL A 802 49.03 0.02 -30.45
N ALA A 803 48.85 0.62 -29.27
CA ALA A 803 49.70 1.68 -28.76
C ALA A 803 51.14 1.21 -28.47
N ALA A 804 51.30 0.02 -27.89
CA ALA A 804 52.62 -0.60 -27.66
C ALA A 804 53.38 -0.86 -28.97
N ARG A 805 52.69 -1.23 -30.06
CA ARG A 805 53.31 -1.43 -31.39
C ARG A 805 53.67 -0.13 -32.11
N ARG A 806 53.08 1.00 -31.72
CA ARG A 806 53.30 2.32 -32.35
C ARG A 806 54.08 3.30 -31.48
N GLY A 807 54.55 2.87 -30.30
CA GLY A 807 55.40 3.67 -29.41
C GLY A 807 54.69 4.84 -28.74
N TRP A 808 53.38 4.73 -28.47
CA TRP A 808 52.61 5.80 -27.84
C TRP A 808 52.76 5.75 -26.31
N ASN A 809 53.03 6.90 -25.67
CA ASN A 809 53.06 7.02 -24.21
C ASN A 809 51.63 7.02 -23.65
N ILE A 810 51.27 5.97 -22.90
CA ILE A 810 49.98 5.85 -22.23
C ILE A 810 50.17 6.10 -20.72
N MET A 811 49.37 7.00 -20.16
CA MET A 811 49.20 7.23 -18.73
C MET A 811 47.87 6.61 -18.27
N ILE A 812 47.82 6.07 -17.04
CA ILE A 812 46.56 5.63 -16.41
C ILE A 812 46.44 6.35 -15.08
N ASN A 813 45.38 7.14 -14.90
CA ASN A 813 45.22 8.04 -13.76
C ASN A 813 46.49 8.88 -13.50
N GLY A 814 47.15 9.35 -14.56
CA GLY A 814 48.37 10.17 -14.47
C GLY A 814 49.70 9.42 -14.26
N VAL A 815 49.73 8.08 -14.26
CA VAL A 815 51.00 7.31 -14.16
C VAL A 815 51.44 6.79 -15.53
N PRO A 816 52.63 7.17 -16.05
CA PRO A 816 53.12 6.71 -17.34
C PRO A 816 53.51 5.24 -17.32
N VAL A 817 53.00 4.50 -18.31
CA VAL A 817 53.25 3.07 -18.50
C VAL A 817 54.33 2.89 -19.56
N ALA A 818 55.58 3.09 -19.20
CA ALA A 818 56.74 2.62 -19.97
C ALA A 818 57.71 1.89 -19.03
N GLY A 819 58.01 0.63 -19.35
CA GLY A 819 58.83 -0.25 -18.53
C GLY A 819 60.33 -0.01 -18.67
N GLY A 820 61.07 -0.36 -17.62
CA GLY A 820 62.53 -0.48 -17.63
C GLY A 820 63.20 0.16 -16.41
N GLU A 821 63.85 -0.68 -15.62
CA GLU A 821 64.64 -0.47 -14.40
C GLU A 821 65.63 0.73 -14.34
N GLN A 822 66.07 1.01 -13.09
CA GLN A 822 67.12 1.93 -12.59
C GLN A 822 66.59 3.30 -12.12
N GLY A 823 66.88 3.82 -10.93
CA GLY A 823 67.75 3.47 -9.81
C GLY A 823 67.61 4.60 -8.75
N GLN A 824 67.99 4.32 -7.51
CA GLN A 824 67.88 5.18 -6.33
C GLN A 824 68.47 6.60 -6.49
N ASN A 825 67.82 7.64 -5.94
CA ASN A 825 68.36 8.50 -4.86
C ASN A 825 67.56 9.80 -4.61
N GLU A 826 67.68 10.24 -3.36
CA GLU A 826 67.16 11.42 -2.66
C GLU A 826 67.54 12.78 -3.29
N GLY A 827 66.78 13.84 -2.94
CA GLY A 827 67.31 15.22 -2.95
C GLY A 827 66.31 16.34 -3.24
N ASP A 828 66.23 17.30 -2.31
CA ASP A 828 65.55 18.60 -2.38
C ASP A 828 65.87 19.47 -3.62
N VAL A 829 64.99 20.45 -3.90
CA VAL A 829 65.28 21.90 -4.11
C VAL A 829 64.35 22.56 -5.15
N GLN A 830 63.93 23.79 -4.79
CA GLN A 830 63.20 24.84 -5.52
C GLN A 830 63.80 25.22 -6.88
N GLY A 831 62.99 25.83 -7.76
CA GLY A 831 63.49 26.85 -8.68
C GLY A 831 62.89 26.85 -10.09
N ASP A 832 62.37 28.02 -10.47
CA ASP A 832 61.83 28.38 -11.78
C ASP A 832 62.76 28.14 -12.97
N GLY A 833 62.10 27.81 -14.10
CA GLY A 833 62.34 28.44 -15.41
C GLY A 833 63.63 28.11 -16.17
N GLN A 834 63.50 27.33 -17.25
CA GLN A 834 63.95 27.73 -18.59
C GLN A 834 63.56 26.70 -19.66
N GLN A 835 63.00 27.20 -20.77
CA GLN A 835 62.74 26.44 -21.98
C GLN A 835 64.06 26.11 -22.70
N GLY A 836 64.25 24.84 -23.02
CA GLY A 836 65.23 24.30 -23.98
C GLY A 836 64.51 23.49 -25.08
N PRO A 837 65.18 23.17 -26.20
CA PRO A 837 64.67 23.41 -27.55
C PRO A 837 63.72 22.35 -28.11
N ALA A 838 62.85 22.80 -29.01
CA ALA A 838 61.91 21.97 -29.77
C ALA A 838 62.61 20.86 -30.57
N ALA A 839 62.15 19.63 -30.37
CA ALA A 839 62.43 18.48 -31.24
C ALA A 839 61.30 18.32 -32.29
N PRO A 840 61.57 17.71 -33.46
CA PRO A 840 60.86 17.99 -34.70
C PRO A 840 59.51 17.26 -34.82
N GLU A 841 58.59 17.91 -35.53
CA GLU A 841 57.22 17.47 -35.82
C GLU A 841 57.16 16.08 -36.49
N GLY A 842 56.67 15.10 -35.72
CA GLY A 842 56.10 13.85 -36.23
C GLY A 842 54.59 13.85 -35.98
N PHE A 843 53.82 13.44 -36.99
CA PHE A 843 52.37 13.68 -37.17
C PHE A 843 51.39 13.20 -36.07
N PHE A 844 51.86 12.59 -34.97
CA PHE A 844 51.09 12.23 -33.77
C PHE A 844 52.00 12.24 -32.53
N GLY A 845 52.28 13.43 -31.98
CA GLY A 845 52.87 13.58 -30.65
C GLY A 845 51.77 13.84 -29.62
N GLY A 846 51.20 12.80 -29.02
CA GLY A 846 50.17 12.95 -27.99
C GLY A 846 50.22 11.83 -26.96
N ASN A 847 50.47 12.18 -25.70
CA ASN A 847 50.33 11.28 -24.56
C ASN A 847 48.82 10.97 -24.36
N PHE A 848 48.46 9.70 -24.18
CA PHE A 848 47.08 9.27 -23.90
C PHE A 848 46.93 8.98 -22.41
N ASP A 849 46.09 9.72 -21.67
CA ASP A 849 45.78 9.41 -20.27
C ASP A 849 44.38 8.77 -20.19
N VAL A 850 44.29 7.54 -19.69
CA VAL A 850 43.05 6.80 -19.52
C VAL A 850 42.65 6.81 -18.05
N GLN A 851 41.58 7.54 -17.72
CA GLN A 851 41.01 7.50 -16.38
C GLN A 851 40.02 6.34 -16.25
N ILE A 852 40.37 5.36 -15.41
CA ILE A 852 39.48 4.26 -15.04
C ILE A 852 38.97 4.59 -13.64
N PHE A 853 37.70 4.95 -13.53
CA PHE A 853 36.99 4.96 -12.26
C PHE A 853 36.58 3.52 -11.96
N ALA A 854 37.05 2.98 -10.82
CA ALA A 854 36.53 1.74 -10.29
C ALA A 854 35.04 1.96 -9.96
N ILE A 855 34.18 1.12 -10.53
CA ILE A 855 32.75 1.02 -10.20
C ILE A 855 32.63 0.25 -8.89
#